data_AF-A0AAV1KJC1-F1
#
_entry.id   AF-A0AAV1KJC1-F1
#
_cell.length_a   1.000
_cell.length_b   1.000
_cell.length_c   1.000
_cell.angle_alpha   90.00
_cell.angle_beta   90.00
_cell.angle_gamma   90.00
#
_symmetry.space_group_name_H-M   'P 1'
#
loop_
_entity.id
_entity.type
_entity.pdbx_description
1 polymer ?
#
loop_
_entity_poly.entity_id
_entity_poly.type
_entity_poly.pdbx_seq_one_letter_code
_entity_poly.pdbx_strand_id
1 'polypeptide(L)'
;MVQEPYIGRIGQMKNYTGTRIAQSDRSQTTENVIKAAIVLFDDTIDMAPCPGLTTENIAVAKLKTGAWELGVVSVYMEGDKPLEPYLERIGTAVVGLGTRHVILGGDLNAWNTWWGSRETNNRGIEVAAKLDELELHILNKGTEPTFDVTRGGKNYSSCVDVTTCSTSLLGRIDNWRLSDEITNSDHRAILFEINLEKAIGTDIKRITRIYNTKKANWGEFRGKLLQIWKDIRLNKAAIEKVQNTQELEITIDKYTNSITEACENNIPKLKNKKRMGLPWWTDELTQRKKEVSRLRRRISYAAPVRREWVVGQYIKAKEEYQQEIKTAQTTSWKEFCSKQERETVWEGIYRVISRTMLRQEDTPLTIDGRTLEGEESARILADTFYPEDRNEDDDAEHREIRQMAETVNEGASDGSCDPPFTADELLWAVSSFSPKKAPGIDGFTADICGAAIALDSALFLALVNKCFSLAHFPIKWKRATVVVLRKPGKETYTHPKSYRPIGLLPVLGKIFEKMVVRRIKWHIVPNISRNQYGFMPQRSTEDSLYDMMQFIRAKLKDKKLILLISLDIEGAFDNAWWPAIRCGLAKTGCPVNLRRLIDNYLKDRTVCVRYAGAEWVKKTTKGCVQGSIGGPIFWNILLDPLLKELSAKESHCQAFADDVVLMFSGDMAKQVQEQANKTLAYVQKWGVRNKLNFAPHKTKAMIITKKLKYDTPLLEMSGKTIGLSREIKILGLTVDDGLTFNTHVKNVCCKVQNLYRQLSRAAKIHWGLNPEIVRTIYVAVVEPTVMYAASAWVPATNKQKVKKRFDLVQRGFVQKIIKSYRTVSLHSALLLAGLLPLDIRIQEAASLYAIKKDFSRRIVGDREVESKINFSETPHPADQVGLNFECLVDGAQIDQKDNKALKIYTDGSKIEGKVGAALSIWNDAAETCTRKLKLENFCTVYQAELLAILEATSYALKSCAPNCNIYSDSRSALSTIAQDVSLHPLAVEARNNILKINRQGKTLNLCWIKAHAGLEGNERADELAKDAATKIKRKADYEKCPVSYVKRQIRLESLDEWNRRYTEGETASTTKIFFPDAVKAYHIIKKIDMDPMTVQIMTGHGGFSEYLHRFKCKESPACACDPTKNENIIHVITECPIYASEKCDIEIALNVKISKENVHDIIENKHTRDKFLKYCKKIARKIVNRNK
;
A
#
# COMPACT_ATOMS: atom_id res chain seq x y z
N MET A 1 0.51 -36.78 13.59
CA MET A 1 0.49 -38.19 13.13
C MET A 1 -0.97 -38.56 12.89
N VAL A 2 -1.27 -39.37 11.88
CA VAL A 2 -2.65 -39.70 11.47
C VAL A 2 -2.76 -41.21 11.21
N GLN A 3 -3.78 -41.86 11.79
CA GLN A 3 -4.05 -43.32 11.76
C GLN A 3 -5.51 -43.59 11.38
N GLU A 4 -5.78 -44.70 10.65
CA GLU A 4 -7.06 -44.96 9.96
C GLU A 4 -8.28 -44.84 10.92
N PRO A 5 -9.48 -44.42 10.44
CA PRO A 5 -9.91 -44.22 9.05
C PRO A 5 -9.93 -42.74 8.60
N TYR A 6 -8.93 -42.27 7.85
CA TYR A 6 -8.88 -40.89 7.30
C TYR A 6 -8.79 -40.83 5.77
N ILE A 7 -8.76 -41.98 5.10
CA ILE A 7 -8.60 -42.07 3.66
C ILE A 7 -9.95 -42.42 3.02
N GLY A 8 -10.46 -41.56 2.15
CA GLY A 8 -11.68 -41.84 1.36
C GLY A 8 -11.45 -42.91 0.29
N ARG A 9 -12.44 -43.17 -0.59
CA ARG A 9 -12.42 -44.17 -1.70
C ARG A 9 -11.16 -44.18 -2.61
N ILE A 10 -10.30 -43.18 -2.51
CA ILE A 10 -9.11 -42.94 -3.34
C ILE A 10 -7.86 -43.67 -2.79
N GLY A 11 -7.87 -44.10 -1.53
CA GLY A 11 -6.78 -44.90 -0.95
C GLY A 11 -5.44 -44.17 -0.72
N GLN A 12 -5.41 -42.83 -0.78
CA GLN A 12 -4.28 -41.98 -0.39
C GLN A 12 -4.74 -40.62 0.18
N MET A 13 -3.94 -40.00 1.07
CA MET A 13 -4.18 -38.61 1.51
C MET A 13 -3.67 -37.62 0.44
N LYS A 14 -4.49 -36.64 0.05
CA LYS A 14 -4.13 -35.61 -0.95
C LYS A 14 -3.23 -34.53 -0.34
N ASN A 15 -2.14 -34.18 -1.03
CA ASN A 15 -1.34 -33.00 -0.72
C ASN A 15 -2.18 -31.72 -0.95
N TYR A 16 -2.33 -30.90 0.09
CA TYR A 16 -2.90 -29.55 0.00
C TYR A 16 -1.79 -28.49 -0.04
N THR A 17 -2.09 -27.29 -0.52
CA THR A 17 -1.11 -26.20 -0.60
C THR A 17 -0.70 -25.76 0.82
N GLY A 18 0.60 -25.88 1.15
CA GLY A 18 1.14 -25.57 2.48
C GLY A 18 1.17 -26.76 3.46
N THR A 19 1.07 -28.00 2.94
CA THR A 19 1.23 -29.23 3.74
C THR A 19 2.14 -30.22 3.02
N ARG A 20 3.00 -30.92 3.76
CA ARG A 20 3.77 -32.06 3.27
C ARG A 20 3.33 -33.34 3.96
N ILE A 21 3.23 -34.43 3.21
CA ILE A 21 2.73 -35.72 3.69
C ILE A 21 3.79 -36.81 3.46
N ALA A 22 4.06 -37.63 4.48
CA ALA A 22 4.79 -38.90 4.35
C ALA A 22 3.81 -40.07 4.59
N GLN A 23 3.71 -40.95 3.59
CA GLN A 23 2.86 -42.16 3.56
C GLN A 23 3.45 -43.13 2.51
N SER A 24 3.00 -44.39 2.48
CA SER A 24 3.43 -45.37 1.47
C SER A 24 2.93 -45.00 0.06
N ASP A 25 3.76 -45.26 -0.96
CA ASP A 25 3.36 -45.06 -2.36
C ASP A 25 2.64 -46.31 -2.89
N ARG A 26 1.57 -46.12 -3.68
CA ARG A 26 0.76 -47.24 -4.22
C ARG A 26 1.45 -47.99 -5.37
N SER A 27 2.66 -47.60 -5.74
CA SER A 27 3.35 -48.14 -6.92
C SER A 27 4.03 -49.50 -6.71
N GLN A 28 3.94 -50.13 -5.53
CA GLN A 28 4.63 -51.40 -5.25
C GLN A 28 3.76 -52.57 -4.76
N THR A 29 2.49 -52.39 -4.36
CA THR A 29 1.58 -53.51 -4.01
C THR A 29 0.12 -53.16 -4.32
N THR A 30 -0.57 -54.02 -5.07
CA THR A 30 -1.88 -53.72 -5.68
C THR A 30 -3.12 -53.95 -4.79
N GLU A 31 -2.99 -54.26 -3.50
CA GLU A 31 -4.16 -54.61 -2.67
C GLU A 31 -4.31 -53.90 -1.32
N ASN A 32 -3.31 -53.17 -0.81
CA ASN A 32 -3.39 -52.61 0.55
C ASN A 32 -3.73 -51.11 0.59
N VAL A 33 -4.66 -50.74 1.47
CA VAL A 33 -5.03 -49.35 1.79
C VAL A 33 -4.01 -48.78 2.77
N ILE A 34 -3.60 -47.51 2.57
CA ILE A 34 -2.66 -46.82 3.48
C ILE A 34 -3.34 -46.60 4.85
N LYS A 35 -2.67 -46.98 5.94
CA LYS A 35 -3.22 -46.90 7.31
C LYS A 35 -2.52 -45.91 8.22
N ALA A 36 -1.27 -45.54 7.93
CA ALA A 36 -0.51 -44.54 8.70
C ALA A 36 0.04 -43.41 7.81
N ALA A 37 0.03 -42.17 8.33
CA ALA A 37 0.57 -41.01 7.64
C ALA A 37 1.11 -39.95 8.62
N ILE A 38 2.11 -39.20 8.17
CA ILE A 38 2.65 -38.02 8.86
C ILE A 38 2.33 -36.80 8.01
N VAL A 39 1.67 -35.81 8.62
CA VAL A 39 1.33 -34.54 7.97
C VAL A 39 2.05 -33.41 8.68
N LEU A 40 2.80 -32.63 7.91
CA LEU A 40 3.50 -31.45 8.37
C LEU A 40 2.79 -30.20 7.83
N PHE A 41 2.38 -29.32 8.74
CA PHE A 41 1.66 -28.06 8.45
C PHE A 41 2.58 -26.83 8.42
N ASP A 42 3.89 -27.03 8.56
CA ASP A 42 4.90 -25.96 8.55
C ASP A 42 5.86 -26.15 7.37
N ASP A 43 5.95 -25.13 6.52
CA ASP A 43 6.85 -25.12 5.37
C ASP A 43 8.31 -24.83 5.79
N THR A 44 8.58 -24.45 7.05
CA THR A 44 9.94 -24.16 7.54
C THR A 44 10.69 -25.36 8.10
N ILE A 45 10.01 -26.46 8.45
CA ILE A 45 10.65 -27.68 8.97
C ILE A 45 10.90 -28.62 7.80
N ASP A 46 12.13 -28.98 7.45
CA ASP A 46 12.31 -29.90 6.34
C ASP A 46 11.80 -31.31 6.68
N MET A 47 11.12 -31.97 5.75
CA MET A 47 10.58 -33.31 5.94
C MET A 47 11.07 -34.19 4.80
N ALA A 48 11.88 -35.19 5.15
CA ALA A 48 12.30 -36.25 4.26
C ALA A 48 11.50 -37.53 4.61
N PRO A 49 10.50 -37.92 3.81
CA PRO A 49 9.91 -39.24 3.92
C PRO A 49 10.99 -40.32 3.76
N CYS A 50 10.81 -41.47 4.40
CA CYS A 50 11.69 -42.63 4.23
C CYS A 50 10.92 -43.77 3.55
N PRO A 51 10.80 -43.78 2.21
CA PRO A 51 9.96 -44.75 1.50
C PRO A 51 10.38 -46.20 1.77
N GLY A 52 11.69 -46.47 1.85
CA GLY A 52 12.22 -47.82 2.12
C GLY A 52 11.92 -48.36 3.54
N LEU A 53 11.46 -47.51 4.46
CA LEU A 53 11.06 -47.88 5.82
C LEU A 53 9.54 -47.73 6.03
N THR A 54 8.85 -47.19 5.04
CA THR A 54 7.41 -46.88 5.12
C THR A 54 6.62 -48.02 4.49
N THR A 55 5.62 -48.51 5.22
CA THR A 55 4.68 -49.56 4.78
C THR A 55 3.26 -49.02 4.76
N GLU A 56 2.26 -49.85 4.44
CA GLU A 56 0.85 -49.52 4.61
C GLU A 56 0.51 -49.14 6.07
N ASN A 57 1.15 -49.79 7.05
CA ASN A 57 0.81 -49.69 8.47
C ASN A 57 1.77 -48.81 9.27
N ILE A 58 2.91 -48.41 8.69
CA ILE A 58 3.92 -47.56 9.34
C ILE A 58 4.37 -46.46 8.38
N ALA A 59 4.21 -45.20 8.76
CA ALA A 59 4.79 -44.07 8.05
C ALA A 59 6.01 -43.53 8.78
N VAL A 60 7.11 -43.35 8.04
CA VAL A 60 8.40 -42.93 8.60
C VAL A 60 8.88 -41.67 7.89
N ALA A 61 9.24 -40.66 8.68
CA ALA A 61 9.81 -39.42 8.16
C ALA A 61 10.90 -38.87 9.09
N LYS A 62 11.91 -38.23 8.50
CA LYS A 62 12.89 -37.41 9.21
C LYS A 62 12.49 -35.96 9.09
N LEU A 63 12.32 -35.30 10.23
CA LEU A 63 12.08 -33.87 10.34
C LEU A 63 13.39 -33.17 10.69
N LYS A 64 13.78 -32.18 9.90
CA LYS A 64 14.98 -31.36 10.14
C LYS A 64 14.59 -29.94 10.48
N THR A 65 15.04 -29.45 11.63
CA THR A 65 14.84 -28.07 12.08
C THR A 65 16.08 -27.57 12.82
N GLY A 66 16.82 -26.64 12.21
CA GLY A 66 18.13 -26.21 12.70
C GLY A 66 19.12 -27.39 12.76
N ALA A 67 19.80 -27.58 13.89
CA ALA A 67 20.73 -28.69 14.11
C ALA A 67 20.06 -30.02 14.51
N TRP A 68 18.72 -30.04 14.63
CA TRP A 68 17.98 -31.21 15.08
C TRP A 68 17.47 -32.04 13.90
N GLU A 69 17.77 -33.34 13.93
CA GLU A 69 17.17 -34.36 13.05
C GLU A 69 16.28 -35.27 13.91
N LEU A 70 14.97 -35.06 13.82
CA LEU A 70 13.95 -35.81 14.56
C LEU A 70 13.33 -36.88 13.66
N GLY A 71 13.49 -38.14 14.01
CA GLY A 71 12.77 -39.24 13.40
C GLY A 71 11.34 -39.30 13.95
N VAL A 72 10.35 -39.36 13.07
CA VAL A 72 8.94 -39.51 13.43
C VAL A 72 8.40 -40.79 12.78
N VAL A 73 7.81 -41.64 13.61
CA VAL A 73 7.20 -42.91 13.21
C VAL A 73 5.73 -42.89 13.59
N SER A 74 4.85 -43.00 12.60
CA SER A 74 3.42 -43.17 12.80
C SER A 74 3.05 -44.62 12.58
N VAL A 75 2.41 -45.27 13.55
CA VAL A 75 2.09 -46.71 13.50
C VAL A 75 0.58 -46.94 13.58
N TYR A 76 0.08 -47.92 12.85
CA TYR A 76 -1.24 -48.51 13.03
C TYR A 76 -1.12 -50.04 13.07
N MET A 77 -1.52 -50.67 14.17
CA MET A 77 -1.55 -52.13 14.30
C MET A 77 -2.99 -52.63 14.25
N GLU A 78 -3.30 -53.56 13.36
CA GLU A 78 -4.63 -54.16 13.31
C GLU A 78 -4.82 -55.13 14.49
N GLY A 79 -5.93 -54.96 15.22
CA GLY A 79 -6.20 -55.72 16.45
C GLY A 79 -6.50 -57.21 16.22
N ASP A 80 -6.91 -57.60 15.01
CA ASP A 80 -7.26 -58.97 14.61
C ASP A 80 -6.15 -59.70 13.83
N LYS A 81 -4.98 -59.06 13.65
CA LYS A 81 -3.82 -59.63 12.92
C LYS A 81 -2.69 -60.05 13.86
N PRO A 82 -1.83 -61.03 13.46
CA PRO A 82 -0.64 -61.41 14.24
C PRO A 82 0.27 -60.20 14.54
N LEU A 83 0.86 -60.16 15.73
CA LEU A 83 1.58 -58.98 16.23
C LEU A 83 3.03 -58.91 15.73
N GLU A 84 3.71 -60.05 15.59
CA GLU A 84 5.14 -60.16 15.24
C GLU A 84 5.55 -59.32 14.01
N PRO A 85 4.83 -59.35 12.87
CA PRO A 85 5.22 -58.56 11.69
C PRO A 85 5.23 -57.05 11.95
N TYR A 86 4.37 -56.55 12.85
CA TYR A 86 4.35 -55.13 13.21
C TYR A 86 5.54 -54.77 14.08
N LEU A 87 5.90 -55.63 15.05
CA LEU A 87 7.03 -55.42 15.94
C LEU A 87 8.37 -55.43 15.19
N GLU A 88 8.55 -56.33 14.22
CA GLU A 88 9.73 -56.36 13.35
C GLU A 88 9.85 -55.10 12.49
N ARG A 89 8.72 -54.65 11.91
CA ARG A 89 8.68 -53.42 11.09
C ARG A 89 8.95 -52.17 11.92
N ILE A 90 8.46 -52.10 13.16
CA ILE A 90 8.78 -51.01 14.09
C ILE A 90 10.27 -50.99 14.42
N GLY A 91 10.85 -52.15 14.75
CA GLY A 91 12.29 -52.25 15.00
C GLY A 91 13.11 -51.78 13.79
N THR A 92 12.74 -52.25 12.60
CA THR A 92 13.39 -51.84 11.34
C THR A 92 13.25 -50.34 11.08
N ALA A 93 12.08 -49.75 11.34
CA ALA A 93 11.83 -48.33 11.16
C ALA A 93 12.62 -47.45 12.15
N VAL A 94 12.63 -47.82 13.43
CA VAL A 94 13.32 -47.06 14.49
C VAL A 94 14.84 -47.13 14.31
N VAL A 95 15.39 -48.31 14.00
CA VAL A 95 16.82 -48.49 13.72
C VAL A 95 17.22 -47.83 12.40
N GLY A 96 16.42 -48.03 11.34
CA GLY A 96 16.66 -47.49 10.00
C GLY A 96 16.59 -45.96 9.91
N LEU A 97 15.97 -45.29 10.89
CA LEU A 97 15.97 -43.83 10.98
C LEU A 97 17.37 -43.24 11.25
N GLY A 98 18.32 -43.99 11.82
CA GLY A 98 19.71 -43.53 11.99
C GLY A 98 19.87 -42.21 12.76
N THR A 99 18.88 -41.81 13.57
CA THR A 99 18.92 -40.65 14.48
C THR A 99 18.63 -41.10 15.90
N ARG A 100 19.27 -40.44 16.88
CA ARG A 100 19.05 -40.70 18.31
C ARG A 100 17.79 -40.00 18.86
N HIS A 101 17.15 -39.15 18.07
CA HIS A 101 15.95 -38.41 18.44
C HIS A 101 14.75 -39.01 17.69
N VAL A 102 14.01 -39.91 18.32
CA VAL A 102 12.88 -40.60 17.69
C VAL A 102 11.61 -40.38 18.52
N ILE A 103 10.52 -40.07 17.83
CA ILE A 103 9.16 -40.11 18.38
C ILE A 103 8.36 -41.13 17.60
N LEU A 104 7.70 -42.02 18.32
CA LEU A 104 6.78 -42.98 17.75
C LEU A 104 5.39 -42.74 18.35
N GLY A 105 4.37 -42.68 17.50
CA GLY A 105 3.00 -42.52 17.96
C GLY A 105 2.01 -43.27 17.06
N GLY A 106 1.09 -43.99 17.67
CA GLY A 106 0.20 -44.84 16.89
C GLY A 106 -0.92 -45.49 17.69
N ASP A 107 -1.94 -45.94 16.97
CA ASP A 107 -2.92 -46.88 17.49
C ASP A 107 -2.30 -48.28 17.43
N LEU A 108 -1.88 -48.79 18.60
CA LEU A 108 -1.18 -50.06 18.70
C LEU A 108 -2.14 -51.24 18.95
N ASN A 109 -3.44 -50.98 19.18
CA ASN A 109 -4.42 -52.01 19.54
C ASN A 109 -3.91 -53.03 20.60
N ALA A 110 -3.18 -52.51 21.60
CA ALA A 110 -2.54 -53.28 22.65
C ALA A 110 -2.86 -52.65 24.01
N TRP A 111 -3.19 -53.47 25.02
CA TRP A 111 -3.61 -52.99 26.34
C TRP A 111 -2.49 -53.23 27.34
N ASN A 112 -1.98 -52.16 27.93
CA ASN A 112 -1.01 -52.23 29.01
C ASN A 112 -1.25 -51.09 30.00
N THR A 113 -1.13 -51.38 31.29
CA THR A 113 -1.25 -50.39 32.36
C THR A 113 -0.23 -49.25 32.24
N TRP A 114 0.92 -49.47 31.59
CA TRP A 114 1.97 -48.45 31.40
C TRP A 114 1.56 -47.25 30.54
N TRP A 115 0.60 -47.41 29.61
CA TRP A 115 0.05 -46.30 28.82
C TRP A 115 -1.42 -46.00 29.16
N GLY A 116 -1.85 -46.41 30.35
CA GLY A 116 -3.14 -46.01 30.93
C GLY A 116 -4.30 -46.96 30.67
N SER A 117 -4.06 -48.16 30.12
CA SER A 117 -5.12 -49.19 30.02
C SER A 117 -5.49 -49.72 31.41
N ARG A 118 -6.73 -50.22 31.57
CA ARG A 118 -7.20 -50.77 32.86
C ARG A 118 -6.55 -52.11 33.21
N GLU A 119 -6.24 -52.89 32.19
CA GLU A 119 -5.65 -54.22 32.29
C GLU A 119 -4.59 -54.38 31.20
N THR A 120 -3.70 -55.35 31.39
CA THR A 120 -2.65 -55.68 30.42
C THR A 120 -3.03 -56.97 29.70
N ASN A 121 -3.02 -56.97 28.37
CA ASN A 121 -3.22 -58.17 27.53
C ASN A 121 -1.88 -58.65 26.93
N ASN A 122 -1.84 -59.87 26.37
CA ASN A 122 -0.59 -60.45 25.82
C ASN A 122 0.06 -59.53 24.78
N ARG A 123 -0.74 -58.93 23.89
CA ARG A 123 -0.24 -57.93 22.91
C ARG A 123 0.43 -56.75 23.59
N GLY A 124 -0.12 -56.25 24.69
CA GLY A 124 0.47 -55.17 25.47
C GLY A 124 1.74 -55.55 26.21
N ILE A 125 1.92 -56.83 26.58
CA ILE A 125 3.18 -57.34 27.15
C ILE A 125 4.26 -57.33 26.06
N GLU A 126 3.96 -57.89 24.89
CA GLU A 126 4.91 -58.00 23.78
C GLU A 126 5.27 -56.64 23.18
N VAL A 127 4.30 -55.74 23.03
CA VAL A 127 4.55 -54.35 22.60
C VAL A 127 5.40 -53.62 23.63
N ALA A 128 5.12 -53.75 24.93
CA ALA A 128 5.92 -53.11 25.96
C ALA A 128 7.37 -53.65 25.97
N ALA A 129 7.55 -54.97 25.84
CA ALA A 129 8.86 -55.59 25.71
C ALA A 129 9.63 -55.07 24.48
N LYS A 130 8.95 -54.91 23.33
CA LYS A 130 9.58 -54.37 22.12
C LYS A 130 9.94 -52.89 22.23
N LEU A 131 9.10 -52.09 22.89
CA LEU A 131 9.39 -50.68 23.14
C LEU A 131 10.60 -50.52 24.08
N ASP A 132 10.70 -51.37 25.10
CA ASP A 132 11.83 -51.43 26.02
C ASP A 132 13.13 -51.87 25.31
N GLU A 133 13.06 -52.91 24.47
CA GLU A 133 14.17 -53.35 23.60
C GLU A 133 14.72 -52.23 22.70
N LEU A 134 13.84 -51.31 22.25
CA LEU A 134 14.19 -50.18 21.39
C LEU A 134 14.52 -48.89 22.16
N GLU A 135 14.60 -48.94 23.50
CA GLU A 135 14.81 -47.80 24.39
C GLU A 135 13.82 -46.64 24.18
N LEU A 136 12.56 -46.97 23.89
CA LEU A 136 11.48 -46.01 23.69
C LEU A 136 10.64 -45.85 24.97
N HIS A 137 10.74 -44.68 25.59
CA HIS A 137 10.02 -44.32 26.81
C HIS A 137 8.58 -43.91 26.50
N ILE A 138 7.62 -44.44 27.26
CA ILE A 138 6.19 -44.12 27.11
C ILE A 138 5.88 -42.74 27.70
N LEU A 139 5.18 -41.91 26.93
CA LEU A 139 4.83 -40.54 27.29
C LEU A 139 3.38 -40.34 27.74
N ASN A 140 2.53 -41.35 27.56
CA ASN A 140 1.13 -41.30 27.95
C ASN A 140 1.00 -40.99 29.46
N LYS A 141 0.12 -40.05 29.81
CA LYS A 141 -0.13 -39.66 31.21
C LYS A 141 -1.60 -39.87 31.56
N GLY A 142 -1.84 -40.51 32.71
CA GLY A 142 -3.19 -40.76 33.23
C GLY A 142 -3.86 -41.99 32.59
N THR A 143 -5.14 -42.17 32.93
CA THR A 143 -5.95 -43.35 32.56
C THR A 143 -7.18 -42.95 31.73
N GLU A 144 -7.19 -41.73 31.18
CA GLU A 144 -8.26 -41.28 30.30
C GLU A 144 -8.19 -42.03 28.95
N PRO A 145 -9.33 -42.54 28.44
CA PRO A 145 -9.34 -43.30 27.20
C PRO A 145 -9.00 -42.42 25.99
N THR A 146 -8.09 -42.92 25.15
CA THR A 146 -7.69 -42.28 23.88
C THR A 146 -8.66 -42.62 22.75
N PHE A 147 -9.30 -43.79 22.83
CA PHE A 147 -10.39 -44.23 21.96
C PHE A 147 -11.70 -44.31 22.74
N ASP A 148 -12.78 -43.75 22.19
CA ASP A 148 -14.09 -43.70 22.83
C ASP A 148 -15.22 -43.70 21.77
N VAL A 149 -15.85 -44.87 21.58
CA VAL A 149 -16.94 -45.04 20.62
C VAL A 149 -18.17 -45.64 21.28
N THR A 150 -19.35 -45.12 20.91
CA THR A 150 -20.63 -45.70 21.31
C THR A 150 -21.20 -46.54 20.18
N ARG A 151 -21.36 -47.86 20.41
CA ARG A 151 -22.00 -48.80 19.47
C ARG A 151 -23.05 -49.63 20.21
N GLY A 152 -24.24 -49.78 19.65
CA GLY A 152 -25.32 -50.60 20.22
C GLY A 152 -25.71 -50.23 21.66
N GLY A 153 -25.71 -48.94 22.00
CA GLY A 153 -26.03 -48.46 23.35
C GLY A 153 -24.93 -48.71 24.42
N LYS A 154 -23.79 -49.31 24.06
CA LYS A 154 -22.63 -49.50 24.95
C LYS A 154 -21.49 -48.55 24.55
N ASN A 155 -20.79 -48.03 25.56
CA ASN A 155 -19.61 -47.22 25.34
C ASN A 155 -18.37 -48.12 25.43
N TYR A 156 -17.58 -48.14 24.36
CA TYR A 156 -16.31 -48.86 24.29
C TYR A 156 -15.20 -47.81 24.38
N SER A 157 -14.42 -47.90 25.45
CA SER A 157 -13.35 -46.96 25.72
C SER A 157 -12.07 -47.71 26.04
N SER A 158 -10.97 -47.38 25.35
CA SER A 158 -9.67 -48.02 25.54
C SER A 158 -8.53 -47.01 25.41
N CYS A 159 -7.36 -47.36 25.95
CA CYS A 159 -6.12 -46.60 25.84
C CYS A 159 -5.20 -47.33 24.86
N VAL A 160 -5.49 -47.22 23.57
CA VAL A 160 -4.77 -47.95 22.50
C VAL A 160 -3.81 -47.06 21.69
N ASP A 161 -4.05 -45.75 21.70
CA ASP A 161 -3.11 -44.77 21.14
C ASP A 161 -1.93 -44.52 22.10
N VAL A 162 -0.75 -45.00 21.71
CA VAL A 162 0.49 -44.89 22.51
C VAL A 162 1.43 -43.89 21.86
N THR A 163 2.01 -43.01 22.68
CA THR A 163 3.08 -42.09 22.29
C THR A 163 4.35 -42.46 23.05
N THR A 164 5.46 -42.64 22.35
CA THR A 164 6.77 -42.93 22.94
C THR A 164 7.85 -42.03 22.35
N CYS A 165 8.96 -41.89 23.07
CA CYS A 165 10.15 -41.21 22.58
C CYS A 165 11.45 -41.91 23.00
N SER A 166 12.49 -41.75 22.20
CA SER A 166 13.85 -42.13 22.57
C SER A 166 14.34 -41.40 23.83
N THR A 167 15.24 -42.02 24.60
CA THR A 167 15.86 -41.46 25.82
C THR A 167 16.34 -40.01 25.67
N SER A 168 16.88 -39.64 24.50
CA SER A 168 17.39 -38.29 24.22
C SER A 168 16.33 -37.17 24.23
N LEU A 169 15.04 -37.51 24.14
CA LEU A 169 13.92 -36.58 24.09
C LEU A 169 13.09 -36.54 25.38
N LEU A 170 13.32 -37.47 26.32
CA LEU A 170 12.48 -37.65 27.51
C LEU A 170 12.37 -36.38 28.38
N GLY A 171 13.44 -35.59 28.48
CA GLY A 171 13.46 -34.31 29.22
C GLY A 171 13.08 -33.07 28.39
N ARG A 172 12.65 -33.24 27.14
CA ARG A 172 12.30 -32.15 26.20
C ARG A 172 10.84 -32.15 25.79
N ILE A 173 10.07 -33.16 26.19
CA ILE A 173 8.66 -33.26 25.84
C ILE A 173 7.81 -32.81 27.03
N ASP A 174 7.04 -31.76 26.81
CA ASP A 174 6.16 -31.15 27.79
C ASP A 174 4.70 -31.18 27.33
N ASN A 175 3.78 -30.88 28.25
CA ASN A 175 2.37 -30.65 27.95
C ASN A 175 1.65 -31.81 27.23
N TRP A 176 2.08 -33.07 27.43
CA TRP A 176 1.32 -34.23 26.97
C TRP A 176 -0.08 -34.23 27.59
N ARG A 177 -1.12 -34.19 26.74
CA ARG A 177 -2.53 -34.20 27.16
C ARG A 177 -3.44 -34.67 26.02
N LEU A 178 -4.64 -35.11 26.40
CA LEU A 178 -5.73 -35.31 25.45
C LEU A 178 -6.43 -33.98 25.15
N SER A 179 -6.80 -33.77 23.89
CA SER A 179 -7.58 -32.60 23.51
C SER A 179 -9.00 -32.65 24.11
N ASP A 180 -9.44 -31.50 24.63
CA ASP A 180 -10.83 -31.26 25.06
C ASP A 180 -11.73 -30.83 23.89
N GLU A 181 -11.16 -30.66 22.69
CA GLU A 181 -11.91 -30.31 21.50
C GLU A 181 -12.74 -31.50 21.02
N ILE A 182 -13.99 -31.21 20.65
CA ILE A 182 -14.91 -32.23 20.14
C ILE A 182 -14.58 -32.44 18.66
N THR A 183 -13.94 -33.57 18.33
CA THR A 183 -13.62 -33.98 16.96
C THR A 183 -14.75 -34.83 16.36
N ASN A 184 -14.66 -35.15 15.06
CA ASN A 184 -15.52 -36.12 14.38
C ASN A 184 -14.92 -37.54 14.39
N SER A 185 -13.83 -37.75 15.13
CA SER A 185 -13.16 -39.05 15.28
C SER A 185 -13.65 -39.75 16.55
N ASP A 186 -13.69 -41.07 16.55
CA ASP A 186 -13.80 -41.93 17.73
C ASP A 186 -12.50 -41.94 18.57
N HIS A 187 -11.39 -41.45 18.03
CA HIS A 187 -10.16 -41.18 18.77
C HIS A 187 -10.07 -39.71 19.22
N ARG A 188 -9.52 -39.50 20.42
CA ARG A 188 -9.15 -38.19 20.95
C ARG A 188 -7.77 -37.80 20.44
N ALA A 189 -7.63 -36.55 19.99
CA ALA A 189 -6.34 -36.04 19.57
C ALA A 189 -5.39 -35.93 20.79
N ILE A 190 -4.23 -36.59 20.69
CA ILE A 190 -3.12 -36.44 21.64
C ILE A 190 -2.30 -35.22 21.23
N LEU A 191 -2.01 -34.34 22.20
CA LEU A 191 -1.21 -33.14 22.03
C LEU A 191 0.00 -33.20 22.96
N PHE A 192 1.18 -32.86 22.44
CA PHE A 192 2.40 -32.68 23.23
C PHE A 192 3.30 -31.65 22.55
N GLU A 193 4.20 -31.04 23.32
CA GLU A 193 5.13 -30.01 22.86
C GLU A 193 6.57 -30.52 23.00
N ILE A 194 7.39 -30.31 21.98
CA ILE A 194 8.81 -30.67 22.00
C ILE A 194 9.62 -29.37 22.13
N ASN A 195 10.25 -29.16 23.27
CA ASN A 195 11.08 -28.00 23.57
C ASN A 195 12.51 -28.21 23.05
N LEU A 196 12.78 -27.64 21.87
CA LEU A 196 14.07 -27.72 21.20
C LEU A 196 15.10 -26.72 21.77
N GLU A 197 14.63 -25.66 22.45
CA GLU A 197 15.45 -24.59 23.04
C GLU A 197 14.94 -24.26 24.46
N LYS A 198 15.74 -24.51 25.50
CA LYS A 198 15.51 -23.85 26.80
C LYS A 198 16.16 -22.48 26.75
N ALA A 199 15.54 -21.54 26.03
CA ALA A 199 15.95 -20.15 25.98
C ALA A 199 14.97 -19.28 26.79
N ILE A 200 15.55 -18.51 27.70
CA ILE A 200 14.92 -17.49 28.54
C ILE A 200 14.13 -16.52 27.66
N GLY A 201 12.81 -16.55 27.75
CA GLY A 201 11.95 -15.56 27.11
C GLY A 201 12.20 -14.20 27.75
N THR A 202 13.00 -13.35 27.10
CA THR A 202 12.94 -11.91 27.36
C THR A 202 11.84 -11.32 26.48
N ASP A 203 10.85 -10.76 27.17
CA ASP A 203 9.65 -10.12 26.64
C ASP A 203 10.05 -8.80 25.92
N ILE A 204 10.72 -8.89 24.78
CA ILE A 204 11.17 -7.71 24.03
C ILE A 204 9.95 -7.05 23.37
N LYS A 205 9.67 -5.83 23.82
CA LYS A 205 8.58 -4.97 23.34
C LYS A 205 8.61 -4.84 21.82
N ARG A 206 7.65 -5.48 21.13
CA ARG A 206 7.49 -5.47 19.66
C ARG A 206 7.04 -4.12 19.06
N ILE A 207 7.03 -3.04 19.84
CA ILE A 207 6.45 -1.75 19.46
C ILE A 207 7.57 -0.72 19.32
N THR A 208 7.66 -0.09 18.14
CA THR A 208 8.64 0.99 17.88
C THR A 208 8.29 2.31 18.58
N ARG A 209 7.02 2.50 18.97
CA ARG A 209 6.55 3.66 19.73
C ARG A 209 6.50 3.34 21.23
N ILE A 210 7.02 4.25 22.05
CA ILE A 210 7.02 4.13 23.51
C ILE A 210 5.78 4.79 24.10
N TYR A 211 5.50 6.04 23.71
CA TYR A 211 4.45 6.87 24.29
C TYR A 211 3.11 6.77 23.54
N ASN A 212 2.00 6.82 24.28
CA ASN A 212 0.64 6.84 23.73
C ASN A 212 0.13 8.29 23.59
N THR A 213 0.54 8.96 22.51
CA THR A 213 0.20 10.37 22.27
C THR A 213 -1.29 10.64 22.05
N LYS A 214 -2.13 9.61 21.84
CA LYS A 214 -3.60 9.78 21.80
C LYS A 214 -4.18 10.16 23.16
N LYS A 215 -3.49 9.84 24.25
CA LYS A 215 -3.92 10.13 25.63
C LYS A 215 -3.01 11.19 26.30
N ALA A 216 -2.21 11.90 25.52
CA ALA A 216 -1.31 12.92 26.06
C ALA A 216 -2.11 14.16 26.47
N ASN A 217 -1.87 14.65 27.68
CA ASN A 217 -2.28 16.00 28.09
C ASN A 217 -1.19 16.99 27.63
N TRP A 218 -1.40 17.62 26.47
CA TRP A 218 -0.42 18.55 25.90
C TRP A 218 -0.26 19.85 26.69
N GLY A 219 -1.25 20.22 27.52
CA GLY A 219 -1.14 21.38 28.41
C GLY A 219 -0.15 21.13 29.54
N GLU A 220 -0.31 20.02 30.27
CA GLU A 220 0.59 19.60 31.35
C GLU A 220 2.00 19.33 30.84
N PHE A 221 2.12 18.63 29.70
CA PHE A 221 3.42 18.41 29.06
C PHE A 221 4.18 19.72 28.81
N ARG A 222 3.50 20.73 28.22
CA ARG A 222 4.11 22.04 27.95
C ARG A 222 4.45 22.79 29.24
N GLY A 223 3.56 22.78 30.22
CA GLY A 223 3.80 23.43 31.51
C GLY A 223 5.03 22.85 32.23
N LYS A 224 5.14 21.52 32.31
CA LYS A 224 6.29 20.85 32.93
C LYS A 224 7.57 21.07 32.14
N LEU A 225 7.53 20.99 30.80
CA LEU A 225 8.70 21.24 29.97
C LEU A 225 9.23 22.68 30.13
N LEU A 226 8.32 23.67 30.16
CA LEU A 226 8.68 25.06 30.40
C LEU A 226 9.33 25.25 31.77
N GLN A 227 8.81 24.57 32.80
CA GLN A 227 9.40 24.61 34.14
C GLN A 227 10.82 24.04 34.14
N ILE A 228 11.02 22.86 33.54
CA ILE A 228 12.35 22.24 33.45
C ILE A 228 13.34 23.17 32.74
N TRP A 229 12.94 23.81 31.64
CA TRP A 229 13.81 24.75 30.92
C TRP A 229 14.19 25.96 31.76
N LYS A 230 13.28 26.49 32.58
CA LYS A 230 13.60 27.56 33.54
C LYS A 230 14.60 27.08 34.59
N ASP A 231 14.39 25.90 35.16
CA ASP A 231 15.23 25.33 36.22
C ASP A 231 16.67 25.12 35.73
N ILE A 232 16.85 24.59 34.52
CA ILE A 232 18.18 24.36 33.92
C ILE A 232 18.74 25.58 33.16
N ARG A 233 18.02 26.72 33.19
CA ARG A 233 18.36 27.97 32.50
C ARG A 233 18.58 27.81 30.98
N LEU A 234 17.80 26.94 30.34
CA LEU A 234 17.84 26.73 28.89
C LEU A 234 16.93 27.74 28.19
N ASN A 235 17.54 28.73 27.54
CA ASN A 235 16.85 29.75 26.76
C ASN A 235 17.68 30.15 25.52
N LYS A 236 17.09 30.96 24.63
CA LYS A 236 17.75 31.42 23.40
C LYS A 236 19.13 32.06 23.66
N ALA A 237 19.22 32.96 24.63
CA ALA A 237 20.48 33.66 24.95
C ALA A 237 21.58 32.69 25.45
N ALA A 238 21.22 31.62 26.16
CA ALA A 238 22.15 30.58 26.58
C ALA A 238 22.73 29.83 25.37
N ILE A 239 21.89 29.50 24.38
CA ILE A 239 22.33 28.84 23.14
C ILE A 239 23.22 29.77 22.31
N GLU A 240 22.88 31.05 22.20
CA GLU A 240 23.67 32.03 21.44
C GLU A 240 25.09 32.20 21.98
N LYS A 241 25.28 32.03 23.31
CA LYS A 241 26.59 32.09 23.97
C LYS A 241 27.49 30.88 23.72
N VAL A 242 26.96 29.75 23.24
CA VAL A 242 27.75 28.54 22.93
C VAL A 242 28.82 28.85 21.89
N GLN A 243 30.08 28.57 22.19
CA GLN A 243 31.21 28.93 21.30
C GLN A 243 31.77 27.73 20.52
N ASN A 244 31.61 26.52 21.04
CA ASN A 244 32.23 25.32 20.48
C ASN A 244 31.25 24.13 20.39
N THR A 245 31.66 23.09 19.68
CA THR A 245 30.82 21.91 19.43
C THR A 245 30.56 21.07 20.68
N GLN A 246 31.47 21.07 21.66
CA GLN A 246 31.29 20.29 22.90
C GLN A 246 30.18 20.89 23.77
N GLU A 247 30.19 22.20 23.95
CA GLU A 247 29.11 22.94 24.63
C GLU A 247 27.76 22.77 23.92
N LEU A 248 27.77 22.73 22.58
CA LEU A 248 26.58 22.51 21.78
C LEU A 248 25.97 21.12 22.03
N GLU A 249 26.78 20.06 22.03
CA GLU A 249 26.30 18.69 22.34
C GLU A 249 25.70 18.60 23.75
N ILE A 250 26.34 19.21 24.75
CA ILE A 250 25.79 19.28 26.12
C ILE A 250 24.42 19.99 26.13
N THR A 251 24.28 21.06 25.34
CA THR A 251 23.03 21.82 25.24
C THR A 251 21.93 21.01 24.56
N ILE A 252 22.27 20.23 23.54
CA ILE A 252 21.34 19.33 22.84
C ILE A 252 20.89 18.19 23.74
N ASP A 253 21.81 17.67 24.56
CA ASP A 253 21.48 16.66 25.57
C ASP A 253 20.52 17.20 26.61
N LYS A 254 20.77 18.41 27.13
CA LYS A 254 19.83 19.11 28.02
C LYS A 254 18.44 19.26 27.38
N TYR A 255 18.38 19.74 26.14
CA TYR A 255 17.12 19.89 25.41
C TYR A 255 16.40 18.55 25.25
N THR A 256 17.10 17.51 24.79
CA THR A 256 16.51 16.18 24.57
C THR A 256 16.03 15.53 25.87
N ASN A 257 16.85 15.59 26.93
CA ASN A 257 16.54 14.99 28.22
C ASN A 257 15.35 15.68 28.90
N SER A 258 15.21 17.00 28.75
CA SER A 258 14.05 17.73 29.26
C SER A 258 12.73 17.27 28.64
N ILE A 259 12.74 16.95 27.33
CA ILE A 259 11.57 16.40 26.64
C ILE A 259 11.28 14.98 27.16
N THR A 260 12.32 14.15 27.35
CA THR A 260 12.16 12.79 27.91
C THR A 260 11.49 12.85 29.28
N GLU A 261 11.99 13.70 30.19
CA GLU A 261 11.42 13.87 31.52
C GLU A 261 9.96 14.36 31.46
N ALA A 262 9.65 15.32 30.60
CA ALA A 262 8.28 15.78 30.42
C ALA A 262 7.36 14.68 29.86
N CYS A 263 7.85 13.81 28.95
CA CYS A 263 7.09 12.68 28.42
C CYS A 263 6.84 11.60 29.47
N GLU A 264 7.86 11.21 30.24
CA GLU A 264 7.75 10.16 31.27
C GLU A 264 6.74 10.53 32.36
N ASN A 265 6.64 11.82 32.71
CA ASN A 265 5.70 12.29 33.73
C ASN A 265 4.26 12.44 33.21
N ASN A 266 4.06 12.79 31.93
CA ASN A 266 2.75 13.26 31.45
C ASN A 266 2.12 12.40 30.34
N ILE A 267 2.86 11.45 29.73
CA ILE A 267 2.35 10.66 28.60
C ILE A 267 2.38 9.17 28.92
N PRO A 268 1.21 8.48 28.97
CA PRO A 268 1.18 7.06 29.31
C PRO A 268 1.89 6.23 28.23
N LYS A 269 2.64 5.21 28.66
CA LYS A 269 3.30 4.25 27.76
C LYS A 269 2.31 3.32 27.06
N LEU A 270 2.62 2.91 25.83
CA LEU A 270 1.84 1.92 25.11
C LEU A 270 1.97 0.55 25.78
N LYS A 271 0.83 -0.06 26.15
CA LYS A 271 0.77 -1.43 26.66
C LYS A 271 0.71 -2.43 25.50
N ASN A 272 1.30 -3.61 25.67
CA ASN A 272 1.12 -4.73 24.73
C ASN A 272 -0.39 -5.03 24.61
N LYS A 273 -0.92 -5.07 23.39
CA LYS A 273 -2.31 -5.48 23.17
C LYS A 273 -2.45 -6.95 23.56
N LYS A 274 -3.29 -7.25 24.55
CA LYS A 274 -3.78 -8.62 24.78
C LYS A 274 -4.38 -9.14 23.46
N ARG A 275 -4.15 -10.41 23.10
CA ARG A 275 -4.88 -11.06 22.01
C ARG A 275 -6.37 -10.89 22.30
N MET A 276 -7.09 -10.17 21.45
CA MET A 276 -8.55 -10.08 21.54
C MET A 276 -9.13 -11.48 21.31
N GLY A 277 -10.16 -11.85 22.08
CA GLY A 277 -10.96 -13.04 21.82
C GLY A 277 -11.57 -13.01 20.42
N LEU A 278 -11.98 -14.18 19.93
CA LEU A 278 -12.60 -14.32 18.61
C LEU A 278 -13.88 -13.45 18.54
N PRO A 279 -14.03 -12.56 17.54
CA PRO A 279 -15.15 -11.60 17.48
C PRO A 279 -16.55 -12.21 17.39
N TRP A 280 -16.65 -13.49 17.06
CA TRP A 280 -17.89 -14.25 16.91
C TRP A 280 -18.16 -15.18 18.11
N TRP A 281 -17.27 -15.22 19.10
CA TRP A 281 -17.41 -16.09 20.27
C TRP A 281 -18.29 -15.41 21.33
N THR A 282 -19.37 -16.08 21.73
CA THR A 282 -20.35 -15.56 22.69
C THR A 282 -20.38 -16.40 23.97
N ASP A 283 -20.96 -15.84 25.04
CA ASP A 283 -21.20 -16.58 26.28
C ASP A 283 -22.16 -17.77 26.06
N GLU A 284 -23.11 -17.63 25.14
CA GLU A 284 -24.03 -18.69 24.73
C GLU A 284 -23.27 -19.88 24.10
N LEU A 285 -22.34 -19.63 23.16
CA LEU A 285 -21.47 -20.68 22.62
C LEU A 285 -20.62 -21.33 23.71
N THR A 286 -20.19 -20.56 24.70
CA THR A 286 -19.45 -21.08 25.85
C THR A 286 -20.32 -21.99 26.73
N GLN A 287 -21.58 -21.63 26.97
CA GLN A 287 -22.55 -22.45 27.69
C GLN A 287 -22.88 -23.73 26.92
N ARG A 288 -23.12 -23.64 25.61
CA ARG A 288 -23.38 -24.79 24.74
C ARG A 288 -22.19 -25.74 24.68
N LYS A 289 -20.96 -25.22 24.58
CA LYS A 289 -19.74 -26.03 24.69
C LYS A 289 -19.70 -26.78 26.03
N LYS A 290 -19.97 -26.08 27.15
CA LYS A 290 -20.04 -26.70 28.48
C LYS A 290 -21.13 -27.77 28.56
N GLU A 291 -22.29 -27.55 27.94
CA GLU A 291 -23.40 -28.50 27.91
C GLU A 291 -23.06 -29.76 27.12
N VAL A 292 -22.46 -29.62 25.93
CA VAL A 292 -21.99 -30.77 25.14
C VAL A 292 -20.93 -31.56 25.91
N SER A 293 -19.98 -30.87 26.56
CA SER A 293 -18.99 -31.51 27.44
C SER A 293 -19.62 -32.16 28.69
N ARG A 294 -20.74 -31.64 29.21
CA ARG A 294 -21.49 -32.20 30.34
C ARG A 294 -22.23 -33.46 29.91
N LEU A 295 -22.96 -33.41 28.79
CA LEU A 295 -23.69 -34.55 28.23
C LEU A 295 -22.74 -35.68 27.84
N ARG A 296 -21.58 -35.34 27.25
CA ARG A 296 -20.50 -36.30 26.99
C ARG A 296 -20.06 -37.01 28.27
N ARG A 297 -19.78 -36.27 29.34
CA ARG A 297 -19.41 -36.85 30.64
C ARG A 297 -20.53 -37.71 31.23
N ARG A 298 -21.80 -37.33 31.07
CA ARG A 298 -22.97 -38.11 31.55
C ARG A 298 -23.12 -39.47 30.88
N ILE A 299 -22.64 -39.68 29.65
CA ILE A 299 -22.66 -40.98 28.98
C ILE A 299 -21.94 -42.04 29.83
N SER A 300 -20.77 -41.68 30.38
CA SER A 300 -19.94 -42.56 31.21
C SER A 300 -20.61 -42.95 32.54
N TYR A 301 -21.52 -42.11 33.07
CA TYR A 301 -22.20 -42.33 34.36
C TYR A 301 -23.66 -42.81 34.21
N ALA A 302 -24.18 -42.96 32.99
CA ALA A 302 -25.55 -43.37 32.75
C ALA A 302 -25.73 -44.89 32.92
N ALA A 303 -26.80 -45.29 33.62
CA ALA A 303 -27.24 -46.68 33.72
C ALA A 303 -27.59 -47.26 32.33
N PRO A 304 -27.36 -48.56 32.06
CA PRO A 304 -27.51 -49.17 30.73
C PRO A 304 -28.85 -48.85 30.03
N VAL A 305 -29.96 -48.84 30.80
CA VAL A 305 -31.32 -48.58 30.30
C VAL A 305 -31.52 -47.12 29.82
N ARG A 306 -30.75 -46.15 30.34
CA ARG A 306 -30.86 -44.72 29.97
C ARG A 306 -29.73 -44.25 29.05
N ARG A 307 -28.74 -45.09 28.77
CA ARG A 307 -27.52 -44.71 28.04
C ARG A 307 -27.81 -44.31 26.59
N GLU A 308 -28.70 -45.03 25.91
CA GLU A 308 -29.12 -44.71 24.54
C GLU A 308 -29.79 -43.33 24.45
N TRP A 309 -30.64 -43.00 25.42
CA TRP A 309 -31.26 -41.68 25.52
C TRP A 309 -30.25 -40.56 25.77
N VAL A 310 -29.29 -40.74 26.68
CA VAL A 310 -28.23 -39.74 26.98
C VAL A 310 -27.31 -39.53 25.78
N VAL A 311 -27.03 -40.58 25.00
CA VAL A 311 -26.24 -40.50 23.76
C VAL A 311 -27.00 -39.70 22.69
N GLY A 312 -28.31 -39.94 22.53
CA GLY A 312 -29.16 -39.14 21.64
C GLY A 312 -29.15 -37.65 22.01
N GLN A 313 -29.18 -37.32 23.31
CA GLN A 313 -29.07 -35.93 23.79
C GLN A 313 -27.70 -35.31 23.45
N TYR A 314 -26.60 -36.05 23.61
CA TYR A 314 -25.25 -35.58 23.26
C TYR A 314 -25.10 -35.29 21.76
N ILE A 315 -25.55 -36.20 20.89
CA ILE A 315 -25.46 -36.03 19.43
C ILE A 315 -26.23 -34.79 18.99
N LYS A 316 -27.48 -34.65 19.45
CA LYS A 316 -28.32 -33.48 19.16
C LYS A 316 -27.65 -32.17 19.64
N ALA A 317 -27.16 -32.14 20.87
CA ALA A 317 -26.47 -30.96 21.40
C ALA A 317 -25.18 -30.62 20.64
N LYS A 318 -24.44 -31.63 20.16
CA LYS A 318 -23.24 -31.45 19.34
C LYS A 318 -23.58 -30.84 17.97
N GLU A 319 -24.63 -31.32 17.31
CA GLU A 319 -25.10 -30.77 16.02
C GLU A 319 -25.60 -29.32 16.16
N GLU A 320 -26.40 -29.04 17.18
CA GLU A 320 -26.88 -27.69 17.51
C GLU A 320 -25.71 -26.73 17.73
N TYR A 321 -24.74 -27.12 18.58
CA TYR A 321 -23.54 -26.32 18.84
C TYR A 321 -22.73 -26.03 17.56
N GLN A 322 -22.56 -27.02 16.68
CA GLN A 322 -21.85 -26.82 15.41
C GLN A 322 -22.59 -25.87 14.46
N GLN A 323 -23.91 -25.96 14.40
CA GLN A 323 -24.74 -25.08 13.56
C GLN A 323 -24.73 -23.65 14.10
N GLU A 324 -24.77 -23.47 15.41
CA GLU A 324 -24.66 -22.17 16.06
C GLU A 324 -23.28 -21.52 15.82
N ILE A 325 -22.17 -22.28 15.88
CA ILE A 325 -20.83 -21.76 15.52
C ILE A 325 -20.84 -21.20 14.09
N LYS A 326 -21.33 -21.99 13.12
CA LYS A 326 -21.38 -21.57 11.70
C LYS A 326 -22.24 -20.32 11.53
N THR A 327 -23.36 -20.26 12.26
CA THR A 327 -24.27 -19.12 12.25
C THR A 327 -23.61 -17.88 12.86
N ALA A 328 -23.00 -17.99 14.04
CA ALA A 328 -22.29 -16.90 14.72
C ALA A 328 -21.13 -16.35 13.89
N GLN A 329 -20.32 -17.22 13.27
CA GLN A 329 -19.25 -16.81 12.34
C GLN A 329 -19.80 -16.03 11.14
N THR A 330 -20.90 -16.51 10.56
CA THR A 330 -21.54 -15.88 9.40
C THR A 330 -22.19 -14.54 9.76
N THR A 331 -22.90 -14.47 10.89
CA THR A 331 -23.56 -13.26 11.39
C THR A 331 -22.55 -12.20 11.77
N SER A 332 -21.50 -12.56 12.51
CA SER A 332 -20.39 -11.65 12.84
C SER A 332 -19.72 -11.10 11.58
N TRP A 333 -19.48 -11.94 10.57
CA TRP A 333 -18.91 -11.49 9.29
C TRP A 333 -19.87 -10.56 8.53
N LYS A 334 -21.17 -10.86 8.50
CA LYS A 334 -22.21 -10.01 7.90
C LYS A 334 -22.25 -8.65 8.57
N GLU A 335 -22.32 -8.61 9.90
CA GLU A 335 -22.32 -7.37 10.67
C GLU A 335 -21.06 -6.56 10.46
N PHE A 336 -19.89 -7.21 10.50
CA PHE A 336 -18.61 -6.54 10.25
C PHE A 336 -18.61 -5.84 8.88
N CYS A 337 -19.10 -6.52 7.83
CA CYS A 337 -19.20 -5.95 6.48
C CYS A 337 -20.24 -4.82 6.40
N SER A 338 -21.40 -4.98 7.04
CA SER A 338 -22.49 -3.99 7.01
C SER A 338 -22.18 -2.72 7.80
N LYS A 339 -21.36 -2.81 8.85
CA LYS A 339 -20.92 -1.67 9.68
C LYS A 339 -19.82 -0.83 9.02
N GLN A 340 -19.29 -1.22 7.86
CA GLN A 340 -18.26 -0.45 7.17
C GLN A 340 -18.86 0.78 6.52
N GLU A 341 -18.17 1.91 6.63
CA GLU A 341 -18.51 3.17 5.99
C GLU A 341 -17.40 3.63 5.07
N ARG A 342 -17.68 4.65 4.26
CA ARG A 342 -16.71 5.18 3.28
C ARG A 342 -15.43 5.71 3.94
N GLU A 343 -15.54 6.26 5.15
CA GLU A 343 -14.42 6.82 5.90
C GLU A 343 -13.58 5.74 6.59
N THR A 344 -14.24 4.69 7.09
CA THR A 344 -13.60 3.59 7.84
C THR A 344 -13.09 2.45 6.95
N VAL A 345 -13.44 2.44 5.65
CA VAL A 345 -13.09 1.36 4.70
C VAL A 345 -11.60 1.01 4.68
N TRP A 346 -10.73 2.03 4.78
CA TRP A 346 -9.28 1.87 4.68
C TRP A 346 -8.65 1.26 5.94
N GLU A 347 -9.24 1.54 7.10
CA GLU A 347 -8.77 1.03 8.40
C GLU A 347 -9.41 -0.32 8.76
N GLY A 348 -10.59 -0.62 8.19
CA GLY A 348 -11.36 -1.85 8.42
C GLY A 348 -11.21 -2.88 7.29
N ILE A 349 -12.26 -3.03 6.48
CA ILE A 349 -12.38 -4.13 5.51
C ILE A 349 -11.27 -4.18 4.45
N TYR A 350 -10.76 -3.03 3.98
CA TYR A 350 -9.70 -3.04 2.96
C TYR A 350 -8.43 -3.74 3.47
N ARG A 351 -8.07 -3.58 4.74
CA ARG A 351 -6.90 -4.22 5.35
C ARG A 351 -7.07 -5.75 5.45
N VAL A 352 -8.30 -6.20 5.69
CA VAL A 352 -8.66 -7.63 5.70
C VAL A 352 -8.62 -8.21 4.28
N ILE A 353 -9.19 -7.51 3.30
CA ILE A 353 -9.25 -7.94 1.89
C ILE A 353 -7.85 -7.92 1.26
N SER A 354 -7.05 -6.89 1.52
CA SER A 354 -5.71 -6.75 0.96
C SER A 354 -4.70 -7.71 1.57
N ARG A 355 -5.10 -8.49 2.60
CA ARG A 355 -4.25 -9.41 3.37
C ARG A 355 -2.92 -8.72 3.69
N THR A 356 -2.98 -7.50 4.23
CA THR A 356 -1.76 -6.84 4.70
C THR A 356 -1.16 -7.77 5.74
N MET A 357 -0.15 -8.54 5.34
CA MET A 357 0.31 -9.67 6.13
C MET A 357 0.64 -9.18 7.53
N LEU A 358 0.18 -9.91 8.54
CA LEU A 358 0.73 -9.73 9.88
C LEU A 358 2.24 -9.89 9.74
N ARG A 359 3.00 -8.95 10.31
CA ARG A 359 4.46 -9.07 10.37
C ARG A 359 4.77 -10.43 11.00
N GLN A 360 5.35 -11.33 10.21
CA GLN A 360 5.83 -12.62 10.71
C GLN A 360 6.91 -12.37 11.76
N GLU A 361 7.03 -13.29 12.73
CA GLU A 361 8.05 -13.16 13.77
C GLU A 361 9.44 -13.27 13.15
N ASP A 362 10.37 -12.46 13.66
CA ASP A 362 11.75 -12.43 13.18
C ASP A 362 12.46 -13.68 13.72
N THR A 363 12.65 -14.69 12.87
CA THR A 363 13.42 -15.90 13.18
C THR A 363 14.92 -15.66 12.98
N PRO A 364 15.82 -16.23 13.79
CA PRO A 364 17.26 -16.13 13.54
C PRO A 364 17.63 -16.57 12.11
N LEU A 365 18.75 -16.06 11.59
CA LEU A 365 19.20 -16.39 10.23
C LEU A 365 19.67 -17.84 10.16
N THR A 366 19.44 -18.50 9.03
CA THR A 366 20.01 -19.80 8.73
C THR A 366 20.99 -19.64 7.56
N ILE A 367 22.26 -19.90 7.80
CA ILE A 367 23.32 -19.85 6.78
C ILE A 367 23.95 -21.25 6.70
N ASP A 368 24.05 -21.80 5.49
CA ASP A 368 24.62 -23.12 5.20
C ASP A 368 24.06 -24.27 6.07
N GLY A 369 22.75 -24.23 6.36
CA GLY A 369 22.05 -25.24 7.15
C GLY A 369 22.16 -25.07 8.67
N ARG A 370 22.96 -24.12 9.17
CA ARG A 370 23.06 -23.76 10.59
C ARG A 370 22.20 -22.55 10.91
N THR A 371 21.26 -22.70 11.86
CA THR A 371 20.55 -21.56 12.45
C THR A 371 21.49 -20.87 13.42
N LEU A 372 21.70 -19.57 13.22
CA LEU A 372 22.57 -18.74 14.02
C LEU A 372 21.85 -18.24 15.26
N GLU A 373 22.61 -17.80 16.26
CA GLU A 373 22.02 -17.09 17.40
C GLU A 373 21.52 -15.70 17.00
N GLY A 374 20.67 -15.09 17.83
CA GLY A 374 20.10 -13.77 17.54
C GLY A 374 21.17 -12.69 17.37
N GLU A 375 22.19 -12.69 18.22
CA GLU A 375 23.29 -11.70 18.17
C GLU A 375 24.17 -11.88 16.93
N GLU A 376 24.55 -13.12 16.61
CA GLU A 376 25.31 -13.44 15.40
C GLU A 376 24.52 -13.08 14.13
N SER A 377 23.21 -13.36 14.12
CA SER A 377 22.30 -12.95 13.04
C SER A 377 22.28 -11.42 12.87
N ALA A 378 22.15 -10.67 13.98
CA ALA A 378 22.14 -9.21 13.96
C ALA A 378 23.48 -8.63 13.48
N ARG A 379 24.61 -9.23 13.88
CA ARG A 379 25.95 -8.85 13.43
C ARG A 379 26.12 -9.06 11.92
N ILE A 380 25.79 -10.24 11.39
CA ILE A 380 25.92 -10.53 9.95
C ILE A 380 25.02 -9.60 9.11
N LEU A 381 23.82 -9.30 9.60
CA LEU A 381 22.95 -8.32 8.95
C LEU A 381 23.57 -6.91 8.97
N ALA A 382 24.16 -6.50 10.09
CA ALA A 382 24.85 -5.22 10.19
C ALA A 382 26.04 -5.14 9.22
N ASP A 383 26.85 -6.19 9.15
CA ASP A 383 28.01 -6.25 8.25
C ASP A 383 27.62 -6.26 6.77
N THR A 384 26.52 -6.92 6.43
CA THR A 384 26.03 -6.97 5.05
C THR A 384 25.39 -5.64 4.61
N PHE A 385 24.62 -4.99 5.48
CA PHE A 385 23.90 -3.76 5.14
C PHE A 385 24.73 -2.49 5.27
N TYR A 386 25.77 -2.52 6.11
CA TYR A 386 26.67 -1.39 6.35
C TYR A 386 28.11 -1.86 6.14
N PRO A 387 28.51 -2.07 4.88
CA PRO A 387 29.86 -2.47 4.54
C PRO A 387 30.85 -1.35 4.90
N GLU A 388 32.08 -1.75 5.21
CA GLU A 388 33.15 -0.80 5.53
C GLU A 388 33.87 -0.32 4.26
N ASP A 389 34.24 0.96 4.26
CA ASP A 389 35.29 1.51 3.42
C ASP A 389 36.63 1.34 4.13
N ARG A 390 37.59 0.64 3.52
CA ARG A 390 38.96 0.51 4.00
C ARG A 390 39.90 1.26 3.06
N ASN A 391 40.81 2.05 3.63
CA ASN A 391 41.79 2.81 2.84
C ASN A 391 42.83 1.89 2.18
N GLU A 392 43.05 0.69 2.73
CA GLU A 392 43.95 -0.33 2.17
C GLU A 392 43.47 -0.84 0.80
N ASP A 393 42.16 -0.76 0.54
CA ASP A 393 41.55 -1.13 -0.74
C ASP A 393 41.66 -0.01 -1.80
N ASP A 394 42.29 1.14 -1.47
CA ASP A 394 42.41 2.29 -2.37
C ASP A 394 43.52 2.07 -3.42
N ASP A 395 43.14 2.14 -4.69
CA ASP A 395 44.06 2.32 -5.82
C ASP A 395 44.53 3.79 -5.91
N ALA A 396 45.33 4.11 -6.93
CA ALA A 396 45.83 5.47 -7.12
C ALA A 396 44.69 6.50 -7.32
N GLU A 397 43.68 6.19 -8.14
CA GLU A 397 42.54 7.09 -8.38
C GLU A 397 41.71 7.29 -7.10
N HIS A 398 41.52 6.24 -6.30
CA HIS A 398 40.83 6.32 -5.01
C HIS A 398 41.55 7.25 -4.02
N ARG A 399 42.89 7.15 -3.94
CA ARG A 399 43.70 8.02 -3.08
C ARG A 399 43.60 9.48 -3.51
N GLU A 400 43.63 9.76 -4.81
CA GLU A 400 43.45 11.10 -5.36
C GLU A 400 42.08 11.69 -5.00
N ILE A 401 40.99 10.93 -5.18
CA ILE A 401 39.64 11.39 -4.83
C ILE A 401 39.53 11.66 -3.33
N ARG A 402 40.13 10.79 -2.49
CA ARG A 402 40.15 10.99 -1.04
C ARG A 402 40.92 12.23 -0.65
N GLN A 403 42.11 12.44 -1.22
CA GLN A 403 42.91 13.64 -0.97
C GLN A 403 42.18 14.91 -1.39
N MET A 404 41.57 14.91 -2.57
CA MET A 404 40.73 16.02 -3.04
C MET A 404 39.55 16.26 -2.10
N ALA A 405 38.91 15.19 -1.61
CA ALA A 405 37.78 15.29 -0.68
C ALA A 405 38.18 15.91 0.67
N GLU A 406 39.42 15.78 1.13
CA GLU A 406 39.88 16.45 2.35
C GLU A 406 40.08 17.96 2.14
N THR A 407 40.56 18.36 0.97
CA THR A 407 40.89 19.76 0.67
C THR A 407 39.77 20.56 0.02
N VAL A 408 38.65 19.94 -0.41
CA VAL A 408 37.57 20.67 -1.12
C VAL A 408 37.00 21.87 -0.34
N ASN A 409 37.13 21.89 0.99
CA ASN A 409 36.61 22.96 1.84
C ASN A 409 37.69 23.96 2.31
N GLU A 410 38.96 23.76 1.93
CA GLU A 410 40.09 24.64 2.24
C GLU A 410 40.14 25.82 1.25
N GLY A 411 40.54 27.01 1.72
CA GLY A 411 40.72 28.21 0.88
C GLY A 411 39.46 28.91 0.37
N ALA A 412 38.26 28.44 0.69
CA ALA A 412 37.01 29.09 0.29
C ALA A 412 36.70 30.30 1.18
N SER A 413 36.61 31.50 0.57
CA SER A 413 36.30 32.77 1.24
C SER A 413 34.85 32.82 1.79
N ASP A 414 34.62 33.62 2.83
CA ASP A 414 33.33 33.77 3.53
C ASP A 414 32.17 34.22 2.63
N GLY A 415 32.45 34.77 1.44
CA GLY A 415 31.44 35.25 0.48
C GLY A 415 30.59 34.15 -0.20
N SER A 416 30.86 32.86 0.05
CA SER A 416 30.13 31.71 -0.51
C SER A 416 29.19 31.02 0.50
N CYS A 417 28.94 31.61 1.68
CA CYS A 417 28.11 30.98 2.72
C CYS A 417 26.61 31.19 2.50
N ASP A 418 25.83 30.14 2.75
CA ASP A 418 24.37 30.16 2.79
C ASP A 418 23.86 30.84 4.08
N PRO A 419 22.76 31.64 4.06
CA PRO A 419 22.30 32.41 5.22
C PRO A 419 21.80 31.54 6.39
N PRO A 420 21.58 32.04 7.62
CA PRO A 420 20.95 31.26 8.69
C PRO A 420 19.53 30.76 8.35
N PHE A 421 19.05 29.72 9.03
CA PHE A 421 17.68 29.22 8.93
C PHE A 421 16.65 30.19 9.53
N THR A 422 15.47 30.24 8.92
CA THR A 422 14.35 31.08 9.38
C THR A 422 13.33 30.27 10.20
N ALA A 423 12.47 30.99 10.94
CA ALA A 423 11.37 30.37 11.67
C ALA A 423 10.36 29.68 10.73
N ASP A 424 10.14 30.24 9.54
CA ASP A 424 9.23 29.68 8.54
C ASP A 424 9.72 28.35 7.98
N GLU A 425 11.03 28.25 7.70
CA GLU A 425 11.66 26.99 7.31
C GLU A 425 11.49 25.91 8.39
N LEU A 426 11.62 26.30 9.67
CA LEU A 426 11.42 25.40 10.80
C LEU A 426 9.97 24.92 10.91
N LEU A 427 8.99 25.83 10.86
CA LEU A 427 7.57 25.50 10.94
C LEU A 427 7.12 24.61 9.77
N TRP A 428 7.62 24.89 8.57
CA TRP A 428 7.43 24.03 7.41
C TRP A 428 8.00 22.62 7.67
N ALA A 429 9.23 22.53 8.18
CA ALA A 429 9.88 21.25 8.43
C ALA A 429 9.09 20.44 9.46
N VAL A 430 8.61 21.05 10.55
CA VAL A 430 7.80 20.38 11.58
C VAL A 430 6.47 19.88 11.02
N SER A 431 5.71 20.74 10.32
CA SER A 431 4.37 20.39 9.79
C SER A 431 4.39 19.30 8.71
N SER A 432 5.54 19.11 8.06
CA SER A 432 5.70 18.15 6.98
C SER A 432 5.82 16.67 7.42
N PHE A 433 5.91 16.39 8.73
CA PHE A 433 5.98 15.02 9.25
C PHE A 433 4.60 14.51 9.66
N SER A 434 4.31 13.25 9.32
CA SER A 434 3.13 12.58 9.87
C SER A 434 3.27 12.47 11.40
N PRO A 435 2.29 12.94 12.19
CA PRO A 435 2.42 13.08 13.65
C PRO A 435 2.91 11.81 14.36
N LYS A 436 2.44 10.65 13.90
CA LYS A 436 2.68 9.35 14.52
C LYS A 436 3.74 8.53 13.77
N LYS A 437 4.63 9.13 12.97
CA LYS A 437 5.70 8.37 12.29
C LYS A 437 6.55 7.61 13.33
N ALA A 438 7.06 6.43 12.98
CA ALA A 438 7.87 5.63 13.91
C ALA A 438 9.11 6.43 14.38
N PRO A 439 9.34 6.52 15.70
CA PRO A 439 10.39 7.35 16.28
C PRO A 439 11.76 6.67 16.20
N GLY A 440 12.81 7.43 16.51
CA GLY A 440 14.16 6.89 16.71
C GLY A 440 14.31 6.22 18.09
N ILE A 441 15.55 6.08 18.55
CA ILE A 441 15.87 5.46 19.84
C ILE A 441 15.33 6.25 21.06
N ASP A 442 15.11 7.55 20.88
CA ASP A 442 14.53 8.47 21.88
C ASP A 442 13.03 8.23 22.14
N GLY A 443 12.35 7.51 21.24
CA GLY A 443 10.91 7.28 21.34
C GLY A 443 10.04 8.48 20.98
N PHE A 444 10.62 9.59 20.53
CA PHE A 444 9.91 10.83 20.22
C PHE A 444 9.22 10.77 18.86
N THR A 445 7.89 10.80 18.86
CA THR A 445 7.08 10.97 17.66
C THR A 445 7.01 12.44 17.23
N ALA A 446 6.61 12.70 15.99
CA ALA A 446 6.63 14.05 15.44
C ALA A 446 5.66 15.03 16.13
N ASP A 447 4.55 14.53 16.69
CA ASP A 447 3.67 15.30 17.56
C ASP A 447 4.36 15.74 18.87
N ILE A 448 5.19 14.90 19.49
CA ILE A 448 5.97 15.27 20.68
C ILE A 448 6.98 16.38 20.34
N CYS A 449 7.77 16.18 19.29
CA CYS A 449 8.74 17.19 18.84
C CYS A 449 8.03 18.50 18.44
N GLY A 450 6.90 18.40 17.72
CA GLY A 450 6.10 19.55 17.33
C GLY A 450 5.53 20.30 18.54
N ALA A 451 5.08 19.61 19.58
CA ALA A 451 4.60 20.24 20.81
C ALA A 451 5.71 20.97 21.59
N ALA A 452 6.92 20.40 21.63
CA ALA A 452 8.08 21.02 22.27
C ALA A 452 8.58 22.25 21.48
N ILE A 453 8.66 22.16 20.15
CA ILE A 453 9.07 23.29 19.29
C ILE A 453 8.01 24.40 19.30
N ALA A 454 6.72 24.06 19.36
CA ALA A 454 5.66 25.06 19.44
C ALA A 454 5.63 25.82 20.78
N LEU A 455 6.25 25.28 21.84
CA LEU A 455 6.37 25.95 23.13
C LEU A 455 7.35 27.13 23.07
N ASP A 456 8.50 26.94 22.42
CA ASP A 456 9.47 27.99 22.13
C ASP A 456 10.21 27.67 20.83
N SER A 457 9.69 28.20 19.72
CA SER A 457 10.25 27.98 18.39
C SER A 457 11.57 28.73 18.20
N ALA A 458 11.74 29.88 18.87
CA ALA A 458 12.95 30.68 18.82
C ALA A 458 14.13 29.97 19.49
N LEU A 459 13.88 29.24 20.58
CA LEU A 459 14.87 28.40 21.25
C LEU A 459 15.41 27.30 20.32
N PHE A 460 14.51 26.51 19.71
CA PHE A 460 14.95 25.43 18.82
C PHE A 460 15.57 25.98 17.52
N LEU A 461 15.08 27.12 17.02
CA LEU A 461 15.68 27.80 15.87
C LEU A 461 17.11 28.25 16.18
N ALA A 462 17.35 28.84 17.34
CA ALA A 462 18.70 29.19 17.78
C ALA A 462 19.61 27.96 17.88
N LEU A 463 19.07 26.82 18.35
CA LEU A 463 19.81 25.56 18.44
C LEU A 463 20.27 25.06 17.07
N VAL A 464 19.37 24.99 16.08
CA VAL A 464 19.72 24.54 14.72
C VAL A 464 20.60 25.54 13.98
N ASN A 465 20.43 26.85 14.22
CA ASN A 465 21.31 27.86 13.65
C ASN A 465 22.71 27.83 14.26
N LYS A 466 22.85 27.51 15.55
CA LYS A 466 24.15 27.29 16.17
C LYS A 466 24.81 26.00 15.64
N CYS A 467 24.03 24.94 15.41
CA CYS A 467 24.51 23.74 14.69
C CYS A 467 25.04 24.11 13.29
N PHE A 468 24.30 24.97 12.57
CA PHE A 468 24.66 25.42 11.23
C PHE A 468 25.92 26.29 11.20
N SER A 469 26.02 27.29 12.09
CA SER A 469 27.18 28.20 12.16
C SER A 469 28.46 27.47 12.55
N LEU A 470 28.37 26.49 13.45
CA LEU A 470 29.52 25.65 13.86
C LEU A 470 29.77 24.47 12.92
N ALA A 471 29.01 24.35 11.81
CA ALA A 471 29.06 23.23 10.88
C ALA A 471 29.01 21.85 11.57
N HIS A 472 28.19 21.72 12.60
CA HIS A 472 28.14 20.57 13.48
C HIS A 472 26.75 19.90 13.43
N PHE A 473 26.72 18.63 13.05
CA PHE A 473 25.53 17.80 13.10
C PHE A 473 25.57 16.88 14.34
N PRO A 474 24.62 17.01 15.26
CA PRO A 474 24.71 16.38 16.59
C PRO A 474 24.81 14.84 16.55
N ILE A 475 25.71 14.27 17.36
CA ILE A 475 26.01 12.83 17.40
C ILE A 475 24.76 12.02 17.76
N LYS A 476 23.98 12.45 18.76
CA LYS A 476 22.75 11.76 19.18
C LYS A 476 21.73 11.70 18.04
N TRP A 477 21.68 12.70 17.16
CA TRP A 477 20.79 12.75 16.01
C TRP A 477 21.28 11.91 14.81
N LYS A 478 22.55 11.51 14.79
CA LYS A 478 23.15 10.65 13.75
C LYS A 478 22.93 9.15 13.99
N ARG A 479 22.64 8.74 15.24
CA ARG A 479 22.46 7.33 15.62
C ARG A 479 21.14 6.77 15.10
N ALA A 480 21.19 5.74 14.26
CA ALA A 480 20.01 5.10 13.71
C ALA A 480 19.69 3.76 14.38
N THR A 481 18.42 3.53 14.73
CA THR A 481 17.93 2.20 15.08
C THR A 481 17.40 1.51 13.83
N VAL A 482 18.01 0.40 13.44
CA VAL A 482 17.68 -0.33 12.22
C VAL A 482 16.74 -1.48 12.54
N VAL A 483 15.55 -1.44 11.94
CA VAL A 483 14.57 -2.54 11.96
C VAL A 483 14.67 -3.29 10.63
N VAL A 484 14.79 -4.61 10.69
CA VAL A 484 14.95 -5.45 9.51
C VAL A 484 13.58 -5.92 9.02
N LEU A 485 13.30 -5.76 7.73
CA LEU A 485 12.04 -6.18 7.09
C LEU A 485 12.32 -7.20 5.98
N ARG A 486 11.51 -8.25 5.89
CA ARG A 486 11.56 -9.22 4.79
C ARG A 486 11.21 -8.56 3.45
N LYS A 487 12.01 -8.79 2.41
CA LYS A 487 11.65 -8.37 1.04
C LYS A 487 10.58 -9.32 0.50
N PRO A 488 9.46 -8.83 -0.06
CA PRO A 488 8.38 -9.68 -0.52
C PRO A 488 8.80 -10.57 -1.69
N GLY A 489 8.27 -11.80 -1.74
CA GLY A 489 8.39 -12.71 -2.88
C GLY A 489 9.77 -13.38 -3.02
N LYS A 490 10.55 -13.48 -1.94
CA LYS A 490 11.77 -14.30 -1.90
C LYS A 490 11.41 -15.75 -1.58
N GLU A 491 12.03 -16.69 -2.31
CA GLU A 491 11.87 -18.13 -2.12
C GLU A 491 12.39 -18.55 -0.75
N THR A 492 13.53 -18.00 -0.33
CA THR A 492 14.15 -18.22 0.98
C THR A 492 14.58 -16.91 1.64
N TYR A 493 14.58 -16.92 2.98
CA TYR A 493 15.05 -15.81 3.82
C TYR A 493 16.29 -16.20 4.64
N THR A 494 17.08 -17.14 4.11
CA THR A 494 18.37 -17.57 4.65
C THR A 494 19.45 -16.50 4.40
N HIS A 495 19.38 -15.80 3.27
CA HIS A 495 20.36 -14.79 2.90
C HIS A 495 20.05 -13.40 3.47
N PRO A 496 21.02 -12.68 4.05
CA PRO A 496 20.87 -11.29 4.51
C PRO A 496 20.29 -10.34 3.44
N LYS A 497 20.69 -10.52 2.16
CA LYS A 497 20.18 -9.72 1.03
C LYS A 497 18.69 -9.92 0.75
N SER A 498 18.03 -10.93 1.31
CA SER A 498 16.56 -11.12 1.28
C SER A 498 15.80 -10.20 2.23
N TYR A 499 16.50 -9.43 3.06
CA TYR A 499 15.91 -8.45 3.96
C TYR A 499 16.27 -7.01 3.54
N ARG A 500 15.54 -6.04 4.10
CA ARG A 500 15.72 -4.61 3.92
C ARG A 500 15.92 -3.95 5.29
N PRO A 501 17.03 -3.23 5.51
CA PRO A 501 17.24 -2.45 6.73
C PRO A 501 16.43 -1.15 6.66
N ILE A 502 15.63 -0.84 7.68
CA ILE A 502 14.95 0.47 7.81
C ILE A 502 15.50 1.19 9.02
N GLY A 503 16.24 2.27 8.78
CA GLY A 503 16.81 3.14 9.81
C GLY A 503 15.80 4.15 10.36
N LEU A 504 15.59 4.07 11.67
CA LEU A 504 14.81 5.01 12.47
C LEU A 504 15.77 6.00 13.15
N LEU A 505 15.90 7.19 12.57
CA LEU A 505 16.64 8.32 13.15
C LEU A 505 15.72 9.19 14.04
N PRO A 506 16.26 9.86 15.08
CA PRO A 506 15.55 10.84 15.91
C PRO A 506 14.81 11.90 15.09
N VAL A 507 13.59 12.25 15.52
CA VAL A 507 12.74 13.17 14.75
C VAL A 507 13.27 14.61 14.76
N LEU A 508 13.83 15.09 15.88
CA LEU A 508 14.49 16.40 15.95
C LEU A 508 15.62 16.51 14.93
N GLY A 509 16.47 15.46 14.83
CA GLY A 509 17.51 15.35 13.81
C GLY A 509 16.96 15.38 12.38
N LYS A 510 15.84 14.68 12.12
CA LYS A 510 15.19 14.70 10.80
C LYS A 510 14.60 16.05 10.44
N ILE A 511 14.13 16.83 11.41
CA ILE A 511 13.64 18.20 11.18
C ILE A 511 14.81 19.06 10.68
N PHE A 512 15.94 19.04 11.38
CA PHE A 512 17.14 19.76 10.97
C PHE A 512 17.68 19.27 9.62
N GLU A 513 17.82 17.96 9.44
CA GLU A 513 18.24 17.32 8.18
C GLU A 513 17.35 17.75 7.00
N LYS A 514 16.03 17.88 7.23
CA LYS A 514 15.09 18.26 6.18
C LYS A 514 15.26 19.72 5.73
N MET A 515 15.58 20.63 6.64
CA MET A 515 15.88 22.03 6.32
C MET A 515 17.19 22.11 5.51
N VAL A 516 18.24 21.40 5.96
CA VAL A 516 19.53 21.32 5.26
C VAL A 516 19.37 20.75 3.84
N VAL A 517 18.65 19.63 3.70
CA VAL A 517 18.41 18.99 2.40
C VAL A 517 17.57 19.87 1.46
N ARG A 518 16.62 20.65 1.99
CA ARG A 518 15.84 21.61 1.16
C ARG A 518 16.77 22.63 0.49
N ARG A 519 17.74 23.16 1.24
CA ARG A 519 18.72 24.13 0.72
C ARG A 519 19.72 23.52 -0.24
N ILE A 520 20.29 22.36 0.11
CA ILE A 520 21.17 21.62 -0.80
C ILE A 520 20.47 21.38 -2.14
N LYS A 521 19.21 20.91 -2.11
CA LYS A 521 18.42 20.70 -3.34
C LYS A 521 18.27 21.97 -4.17
N TRP A 522 18.00 23.11 -3.55
CA TRP A 522 17.85 24.37 -4.27
C TRP A 522 19.13 24.72 -5.05
N HIS A 523 20.30 24.60 -4.43
CA HIS A 523 21.59 24.90 -5.06
C HIS A 523 21.97 23.92 -6.17
N ILE A 524 21.77 22.62 -5.98
CA ILE A 524 22.36 21.60 -6.88
C ILE A 524 21.42 21.12 -7.98
N VAL A 525 20.10 21.10 -7.76
CA VAL A 525 19.13 20.53 -8.72
C VAL A 525 19.22 21.17 -10.11
N PRO A 526 19.41 22.49 -10.26
CA PRO A 526 19.60 23.11 -11.57
C PRO A 526 20.79 22.55 -12.37
N ASN A 527 21.83 22.08 -11.66
CA ASN A 527 23.07 21.58 -12.24
C ASN A 527 23.10 20.05 -12.40
N ILE A 528 22.11 19.31 -11.88
CA ILE A 528 21.98 17.86 -12.05
C ILE A 528 21.43 17.52 -13.45
N SER A 529 21.91 16.42 -14.02
CA SER A 529 21.50 15.90 -15.32
C SER A 529 19.96 15.84 -15.48
N ARG A 530 19.48 16.24 -16.66
CA ARG A 530 18.07 16.11 -17.04
C ARG A 530 17.61 14.66 -17.13
N ASN A 531 18.55 13.74 -17.31
CA ASN A 531 18.31 12.30 -17.43
C ASN A 531 18.19 11.57 -16.07
N GLN A 532 18.30 12.29 -14.94
CA GLN A 532 17.97 11.78 -13.61
C GLN A 532 16.50 12.06 -13.27
N TYR A 533 15.66 11.04 -13.15
CA TYR A 533 14.25 11.18 -12.81
C TYR A 533 13.97 10.87 -11.34
N GLY A 534 14.79 10.01 -10.72
CA GLY A 534 14.60 9.58 -9.34
C GLY A 534 14.90 10.70 -8.35
N PHE A 535 14.02 10.87 -7.36
CA PHE A 535 14.17 11.85 -6.26
C PHE A 535 14.29 13.32 -6.69
N MET A 536 14.03 13.64 -7.95
CA MET A 536 14.04 15.00 -8.48
C MET A 536 12.67 15.66 -8.35
N PRO A 537 12.61 16.97 -8.04
CA PRO A 537 11.35 17.69 -8.02
C PRO A 537 10.71 17.69 -9.41
N GLN A 538 9.38 17.56 -9.46
CA GLN A 538 8.58 17.62 -10.69
C GLN A 538 8.90 16.56 -11.76
N ARG A 539 9.63 15.49 -11.40
CA ARG A 539 9.87 14.30 -12.23
C ARG A 539 9.27 13.06 -11.56
N SER A 540 8.81 12.12 -12.38
CA SER A 540 8.11 10.90 -11.95
C SER A 540 8.58 9.67 -12.72
N THR A 541 8.19 8.48 -12.25
CA THR A 541 8.45 7.22 -12.97
C THR A 541 7.75 7.20 -14.34
N GLU A 542 6.58 7.83 -14.44
CA GLU A 542 5.85 7.92 -15.71
C GLU A 542 6.58 8.81 -16.72
N ASP A 543 7.24 9.90 -16.27
CA ASP A 543 8.07 10.74 -17.14
C ASP A 543 9.23 9.94 -17.75
N SER A 544 9.97 9.20 -16.93
CA SER A 544 11.07 8.34 -17.40
C SER A 544 10.61 7.25 -18.38
N LEU A 545 9.45 6.63 -18.12
CA LEU A 545 8.90 5.60 -19.00
C LEU A 545 8.36 6.20 -20.31
N TYR A 546 7.80 7.40 -20.26
CA TYR A 546 7.30 8.10 -21.44
C TYR A 546 8.46 8.47 -22.37
N ASP A 547 9.51 9.11 -21.86
CA ASP A 547 10.67 9.55 -22.66
C ASP A 547 11.40 8.36 -23.30
N MET A 548 11.58 7.27 -22.55
CA MET A 548 12.06 5.98 -23.07
C MET A 548 11.21 5.49 -24.26
N MET A 549 9.88 5.49 -24.10
CA MET A 549 8.98 5.00 -25.14
C MET A 549 8.93 5.93 -26.36
N GLN A 550 9.11 7.23 -26.18
CA GLN A 550 9.24 8.19 -27.28
C GLN A 550 10.51 7.93 -28.08
N PHE A 551 11.65 7.73 -27.41
CA PHE A 551 12.91 7.35 -28.07
C PHE A 551 12.74 6.06 -28.87
N ILE A 552 12.18 5.01 -28.25
CA ILE A 552 11.96 3.72 -28.91
C ILE A 552 11.07 3.87 -30.15
N ARG A 553 9.94 4.58 -30.04
CA ARG A 553 9.00 4.79 -31.16
C ARG A 553 9.62 5.57 -32.30
N ALA A 554 10.41 6.61 -32.00
CA ALA A 554 11.11 7.40 -33.00
C ALA A 554 12.07 6.52 -33.81
N LYS A 555 12.94 5.75 -33.13
CA LYS A 555 13.91 4.87 -33.81
C LYS A 555 13.26 3.70 -34.55
N LEU A 556 12.10 3.20 -34.09
CA LEU A 556 11.32 2.21 -34.83
C LEU A 556 10.62 2.76 -36.07
N LYS A 557 10.33 4.07 -36.12
CA LYS A 557 9.84 4.73 -37.34
C LYS A 557 10.94 4.72 -38.41
N ASP A 558 12.18 4.93 -37.99
CA ASP A 558 13.38 4.93 -38.84
C ASP A 558 13.88 3.51 -39.17
N LYS A 559 13.12 2.46 -38.81
CA LYS A 559 13.46 1.04 -39.02
C LYS A 559 14.82 0.62 -38.42
N LYS A 560 15.30 1.32 -37.39
CA LYS A 560 16.56 1.01 -36.69
C LYS A 560 16.40 -0.20 -35.77
N LEU A 561 17.52 -0.86 -35.47
CA LEU A 561 17.65 -1.83 -34.39
C LEU A 561 17.92 -1.06 -33.09
N ILE A 562 17.18 -1.37 -32.03
CA ILE A 562 17.32 -0.72 -30.73
C ILE A 562 17.75 -1.77 -29.72
N LEU A 563 18.83 -1.50 -28.99
CA LEU A 563 19.26 -2.30 -27.85
C LEU A 563 18.98 -1.54 -26.56
N LEU A 564 18.21 -2.16 -25.68
CA LEU A 564 17.87 -1.66 -24.35
C LEU A 564 18.63 -2.48 -23.31
N ILE A 565 19.35 -1.81 -22.41
CA ILE A 565 20.08 -2.45 -21.30
C ILE A 565 19.63 -1.81 -19.99
N SER A 566 19.12 -2.63 -19.07
CA SER A 566 18.79 -2.25 -17.70
C SER A 566 19.88 -2.72 -16.77
N LEU A 567 20.63 -1.78 -16.19
CA LEU A 567 21.73 -2.03 -15.26
C LEU A 567 21.19 -2.20 -13.83
N ASP A 568 21.82 -3.08 -13.05
CA ASP A 568 21.54 -3.28 -11.62
C ASP A 568 22.82 -2.99 -10.81
N ILE A 569 22.76 -2.01 -9.91
CA ILE A 569 23.87 -1.62 -9.03
C ILE A 569 23.75 -2.37 -7.70
N GLU A 570 24.80 -3.08 -7.30
CA GLU A 570 24.81 -3.85 -6.06
C GLU A 570 24.86 -2.95 -4.83
N GLY A 571 23.74 -2.91 -4.09
CA GLY A 571 23.68 -2.19 -2.80
C GLY A 571 23.99 -0.70 -2.97
N ALA A 572 23.41 -0.04 -3.98
CA ALA A 572 23.67 1.36 -4.34
C ALA A 572 23.74 2.31 -3.13
N PHE A 573 22.69 2.36 -2.31
CA PHE A 573 22.66 3.21 -1.11
C PHE A 573 23.60 2.75 -0.01
N ASP A 574 23.81 1.45 0.12
CA ASP A 574 24.64 0.84 1.18
C ASP A 574 26.14 1.07 0.88
N ASN A 575 26.50 1.23 -0.40
CA ASN A 575 27.87 1.45 -0.88
C ASN A 575 28.15 2.90 -1.31
N ALA A 576 27.24 3.86 -1.09
CA ALA A 576 27.44 5.26 -1.47
C ALA A 576 28.71 5.85 -0.83
N TRP A 577 29.75 6.06 -1.62
CA TRP A 577 31.08 6.41 -1.12
C TRP A 577 31.21 7.89 -0.78
N TRP A 578 31.54 8.20 0.47
CA TRP A 578 31.50 9.57 1.00
C TRP A 578 32.50 10.54 0.34
N PRO A 579 33.77 10.18 0.08
CA PRO A 579 34.70 11.05 -0.67
C PRO A 579 34.15 11.52 -2.02
N ALA A 580 33.51 10.63 -2.79
CA ALA A 580 32.88 10.99 -4.06
C ALA A 580 31.71 11.97 -3.87
N ILE A 581 30.88 11.79 -2.83
CA ILE A 581 29.79 12.72 -2.49
C ILE A 581 30.34 14.11 -2.12
N ARG A 582 31.39 14.17 -1.29
CA ARG A 582 32.06 15.44 -0.89
C ARG A 582 32.56 16.21 -2.11
N CYS A 583 33.27 15.51 -3.00
CA CYS A 583 33.76 16.09 -4.26
C CYS A 583 32.61 16.53 -5.17
N GLY A 584 31.54 15.75 -5.28
CA GLY A 584 30.37 16.08 -6.08
C GLY A 584 29.62 17.32 -5.58
N LEU A 585 29.50 17.49 -4.26
CA LEU A 585 28.91 18.69 -3.65
C LEU A 585 29.72 19.95 -3.99
N ALA A 586 31.05 19.88 -3.95
CA ALA A 586 31.91 20.99 -4.33
C ALA A 586 31.76 21.34 -5.82
N LYS A 587 31.78 20.33 -6.71
CA LYS A 587 31.65 20.52 -8.17
C LYS A 587 30.29 21.06 -8.62
N THR A 588 29.23 20.87 -7.83
CA THR A 588 27.87 21.33 -8.15
C THR A 588 27.59 22.76 -7.68
N GLY A 589 28.56 23.42 -7.04
CA GLY A 589 28.42 24.79 -6.55
C GLY A 589 27.74 24.91 -5.18
N CYS A 590 27.72 23.83 -4.38
CA CYS A 590 27.10 23.86 -3.05
C CYS A 590 27.89 24.79 -2.08
N PRO A 591 27.22 25.68 -1.33
CA PRO A 591 27.85 26.57 -0.35
C PRO A 591 28.75 25.86 0.66
N VAL A 592 29.85 26.51 1.04
CA VAL A 592 30.92 25.93 1.88
C VAL A 592 30.40 25.50 3.26
N ASN A 593 29.58 26.32 3.90
CA ASN A 593 29.01 26.02 5.21
C ASN A 593 28.06 24.80 5.17
N LEU A 594 27.27 24.64 4.10
CA LEU A 594 26.48 23.42 3.88
C LEU A 594 27.38 22.20 3.67
N ARG A 595 28.46 22.34 2.88
CA ARG A 595 29.43 21.24 2.65
C ARG A 595 30.10 20.80 3.95
N ARG A 596 30.60 21.74 4.77
CA ARG A 596 31.19 21.46 6.08
C ARG A 596 30.20 20.77 7.03
N LEU A 597 28.93 21.20 7.05
CA LEU A 597 27.91 20.53 7.85
C LEU A 597 27.65 19.09 7.38
N ILE A 598 27.64 18.84 6.06
CA ILE A 598 27.50 17.49 5.52
C ILE A 598 28.70 16.61 5.84
N ASP A 599 29.92 17.14 5.80
CA ASP A 599 31.11 16.40 6.25
C ASP A 599 30.95 15.93 7.70
N ASN A 600 30.45 16.79 8.59
CA ASN A 600 30.16 16.42 9.97
C ASN A 600 28.99 15.42 10.09
N TYR A 601 27.95 15.56 9.26
CA TYR A 601 26.81 14.63 9.20
C TYR A 601 27.24 13.21 8.82
N LEU A 602 28.21 13.07 7.91
CA LEU A 602 28.74 11.79 7.47
C LEU A 602 29.70 11.18 8.51
N LYS A 603 30.42 12.00 9.28
CA LYS A 603 31.35 11.52 10.32
C LYS A 603 30.66 10.96 11.58
N ASP A 604 31.30 10.01 12.24
CA ASP A 604 30.92 9.44 13.56
C ASP A 604 29.49 8.89 13.62
N ARG A 605 29.03 8.35 12.48
CA ARG A 605 27.70 7.74 12.37
C ARG A 605 27.70 6.32 12.91
N THR A 606 26.63 5.97 13.63
CA THR A 606 26.42 4.65 14.21
C THR A 606 25.04 4.11 13.89
N VAL A 607 24.95 2.80 13.69
CA VAL A 607 23.71 2.07 13.47
C VAL A 607 23.57 0.98 14.53
N CYS A 608 22.36 0.78 15.04
CA CYS A 608 22.01 -0.32 15.94
C CYS A 608 20.99 -1.22 15.25
N VAL A 609 21.41 -2.42 14.82
CA VAL A 609 20.55 -3.40 14.14
C VAL A 609 19.83 -4.25 15.16
N ARG A 610 18.49 -4.22 15.13
CA ARG A 610 17.62 -5.04 15.97
C ARG A 610 17.05 -6.19 15.16
N TYR A 611 17.37 -7.43 15.53
CA TYR A 611 16.91 -8.64 14.84
C TYR A 611 16.82 -9.83 15.77
N ALA A 612 15.77 -10.65 15.63
CA ALA A 612 15.57 -11.90 16.36
C ALA A 612 15.81 -11.80 17.89
N GLY A 613 15.38 -10.69 18.51
CA GLY A 613 15.55 -10.45 19.94
C GLY A 613 16.93 -9.95 20.39
N ALA A 614 17.88 -9.74 19.48
CA ALA A 614 19.19 -9.18 19.78
C ALA A 614 19.40 -7.79 19.15
N GLU A 615 20.43 -7.09 19.63
CA GLU A 615 20.88 -5.81 19.09
C GLU A 615 22.39 -5.85 18.78
N TRP A 616 22.81 -5.26 17.66
CA TRP A 616 24.23 -5.09 17.32
C TRP A 616 24.53 -3.66 16.90
N VAL A 617 25.55 -3.04 17.48
CA VAL A 617 25.96 -1.66 17.20
C VAL A 617 27.19 -1.64 16.31
N LYS A 618 27.15 -0.86 15.22
CA LYS A 618 28.25 -0.72 14.25
C LYS A 618 28.46 0.74 13.85
N LYS A 619 29.73 1.14 13.66
CA LYS A 619 30.10 2.42 13.04
C LYS A 619 30.02 2.29 11.51
N THR A 620 29.56 3.33 10.83
CA THR A 620 29.50 3.33 9.35
C THR A 620 30.63 4.19 8.78
N THR A 621 31.27 3.73 7.71
CA THR A 621 32.34 4.48 6.99
C THR A 621 31.98 4.81 5.54
N LYS A 622 30.87 4.27 5.03
CA LYS A 622 30.24 4.63 3.76
C LYS A 622 28.74 4.34 3.82
N GLY A 623 28.04 4.67 2.73
CA GLY A 623 26.62 4.39 2.56
C GLY A 623 25.70 5.43 3.19
N CYS A 624 24.42 5.26 2.95
CA CYS A 624 23.34 6.09 3.48
C CYS A 624 22.36 5.24 4.27
N VAL A 625 22.02 5.66 5.49
CA VAL A 625 20.99 4.99 6.29
C VAL A 625 19.65 5.04 5.56
N GLN A 626 19.06 3.89 5.26
CA GLN A 626 17.75 3.80 4.58
C GLN A 626 16.65 4.40 5.47
N GLY A 627 16.13 5.57 5.08
CA GLY A 627 15.16 6.33 5.87
C GLY A 627 15.68 7.68 6.38
N SER A 628 16.95 8.00 6.11
CA SER A 628 17.49 9.37 6.14
C SER A 628 16.81 10.28 5.11
N ILE A 629 16.78 11.58 5.37
CA ILE A 629 16.23 12.56 4.42
C ILE A 629 17.23 12.85 3.29
N GLY A 630 18.53 12.86 3.60
CA GLY A 630 19.61 13.21 2.67
C GLY A 630 20.05 12.09 1.73
N GLY A 631 19.89 10.81 2.10
CA GLY A 631 20.35 9.68 1.29
C GLY A 631 19.98 9.74 -0.21
N PRO A 632 18.72 10.04 -0.57
CA PRO A 632 18.31 10.19 -1.96
C PRO A 632 19.07 11.24 -2.76
N ILE A 633 19.37 12.40 -2.17
CA ILE A 633 20.06 13.47 -2.89
C ILE A 633 21.56 13.20 -2.99
N PHE A 634 22.16 12.59 -1.97
CA PHE A 634 23.57 12.16 -2.03
C PHE A 634 23.80 11.09 -3.10
N TRP A 635 22.85 10.17 -3.28
CA TRP A 635 22.89 9.22 -4.38
C TRP A 635 22.86 9.91 -5.75
N ASN A 636 21.95 10.88 -5.93
CA ASN A 636 21.86 11.62 -7.19
C ASN A 636 23.16 12.38 -7.51
N ILE A 637 23.80 12.99 -6.51
CA ILE A 637 25.10 13.66 -6.68
C ILE A 637 26.18 12.68 -7.10
N LEU A 638 26.20 11.49 -6.50
CA LEU A 638 27.17 10.45 -6.83
C LEU A 638 26.97 9.96 -8.27
N LEU A 639 25.73 9.73 -8.70
CA LEU A 639 25.40 9.20 -10.04
C LEU A 639 25.48 10.25 -11.17
N ASP A 640 25.37 11.54 -10.85
CA ASP A 640 25.30 12.63 -11.84
C ASP A 640 26.46 12.67 -12.85
N PRO A 641 27.75 12.50 -12.45
CA PRO A 641 28.86 12.48 -13.40
C PRO A 641 28.71 11.40 -14.48
N LEU A 642 28.27 10.20 -14.11
CA LEU A 642 28.04 9.12 -15.06
C LEU A 642 26.98 9.52 -16.09
N LEU A 643 25.86 10.09 -15.65
CA LEU A 643 24.78 10.47 -16.56
C LEU A 643 25.20 11.59 -17.53
N LYS A 644 25.97 12.56 -17.07
CA LYS A 644 26.49 13.64 -17.92
C LYS A 644 27.43 13.09 -19.00
N GLU A 645 28.33 12.19 -18.63
CA GLU A 645 29.31 11.61 -19.55
C GLU A 645 28.66 10.65 -20.56
N LEU A 646 27.69 9.83 -20.13
CA LEU A 646 26.94 8.94 -21.03
C LEU A 646 26.12 9.73 -22.05
N SER A 647 25.51 10.84 -21.62
CA SER A 647 24.72 11.71 -22.50
C SER A 647 25.60 12.37 -23.58
N ALA A 648 26.88 12.61 -23.30
CA ALA A 648 27.82 13.20 -24.26
C ALA A 648 28.30 12.20 -25.35
N LYS A 649 28.12 10.88 -25.16
CA LYS A 649 28.66 9.82 -26.02
C LYS A 649 27.64 9.22 -27.01
N GLU A 650 26.65 10.00 -27.42
CA GLU A 650 25.54 9.59 -28.34
C GLU A 650 24.69 8.40 -27.85
N SER A 651 24.81 8.02 -26.58
CA SER A 651 23.95 7.01 -25.96
C SER A 651 22.76 7.69 -25.27
N HIS A 652 21.55 7.18 -25.47
CA HIS A 652 20.42 7.68 -24.71
C HIS A 652 20.39 6.94 -23.37
N CYS A 653 20.69 7.66 -22.29
CA CYS A 653 20.69 7.11 -20.94
C CYS A 653 19.64 7.81 -20.07
N GLN A 654 19.06 7.07 -19.13
CA GLN A 654 18.20 7.62 -18.09
C GLN A 654 18.34 6.83 -16.80
N ALA A 655 18.15 7.49 -15.66
CA ALA A 655 18.17 6.85 -14.36
C ALA A 655 16.95 7.25 -13.53
N PHE A 656 16.46 6.29 -12.74
CA PHE A 656 15.55 6.57 -11.65
C PHE A 656 16.11 5.93 -10.39
N ALA A 657 16.68 6.76 -9.52
CA ALA A 657 17.47 6.26 -8.39
C ALA A 657 18.64 5.41 -8.90
N ASP A 658 18.72 4.14 -8.48
CA ASP A 658 19.73 3.16 -8.85
C ASP A 658 19.40 2.39 -10.14
N ASP A 659 18.16 2.43 -10.61
CA ASP A 659 17.75 1.82 -11.88
C ASP A 659 18.25 2.67 -13.06
N VAL A 660 19.30 2.23 -13.74
CA VAL A 660 19.87 2.90 -14.92
C VAL A 660 19.52 2.14 -16.20
N VAL A 661 19.01 2.84 -17.19
CA VAL A 661 18.64 2.29 -18.49
C VAL A 661 19.46 2.95 -19.59
N LEU A 662 20.12 2.13 -20.40
CA LEU A 662 20.87 2.54 -21.59
C LEU A 662 20.13 2.09 -22.85
N MET A 663 20.09 2.98 -23.83
CA MET A 663 19.49 2.73 -25.13
C MET A 663 20.44 3.11 -26.26
N PHE A 664 20.66 2.15 -27.14
CA PHE A 664 21.48 2.28 -28.34
C PHE A 664 20.63 2.02 -29.57
N SER A 665 20.90 2.71 -30.67
CA SER A 665 20.18 2.49 -31.93
C SER A 665 21.10 2.54 -33.12
N GLY A 666 20.94 1.61 -34.07
CA GLY A 666 21.77 1.56 -35.28
C GLY A 666 21.13 0.76 -36.39
N ASP A 667 21.75 0.75 -37.57
CA ASP A 667 21.29 -0.04 -38.71
C ASP A 667 21.72 -1.50 -38.60
N MET A 668 22.94 -1.73 -38.11
CA MET A 668 23.53 -3.07 -37.98
C MET A 668 23.70 -3.44 -36.51
N ALA A 669 23.51 -4.72 -36.18
CA ALA A 669 23.71 -5.22 -34.83
C ALA A 669 25.15 -5.03 -34.35
N LYS A 670 26.14 -5.16 -35.25
CA LYS A 670 27.57 -4.92 -34.96
C LYS A 670 27.84 -3.50 -34.44
N GLN A 671 27.26 -2.48 -35.06
CA GLN A 671 27.41 -1.08 -34.63
C GLN A 671 26.86 -0.88 -33.21
N VAL A 672 25.65 -1.40 -32.97
CA VAL A 672 24.98 -1.31 -31.67
C VAL A 672 25.75 -2.07 -30.60
N GLN A 673 26.31 -3.23 -30.95
CA GLN A 673 27.16 -4.03 -30.07
C GLN A 673 28.44 -3.30 -29.67
N GLU A 674 29.18 -2.74 -30.65
CA GLU A 674 30.43 -2.02 -30.41
C GLU A 674 30.19 -0.81 -29.51
N GLN A 675 29.15 -0.02 -29.78
CA GLN A 675 28.79 1.13 -28.95
C GLN A 675 28.35 0.71 -27.53
N ALA A 676 27.56 -0.36 -27.42
CA ALA A 676 27.10 -0.87 -26.14
C ALA A 676 28.26 -1.40 -25.28
N ASN A 677 29.14 -2.23 -25.82
CA ASN A 677 30.28 -2.79 -25.07
C ASN A 677 31.29 -1.70 -24.67
N LYS A 678 31.55 -0.73 -25.55
CA LYS A 678 32.37 0.45 -25.20
C LYS A 678 31.77 1.23 -24.03
N THR A 679 30.45 1.38 -24.02
CA THR A 679 29.71 2.08 -22.96
C THR A 679 29.67 1.26 -21.66
N LEU A 680 29.47 -0.06 -21.74
CA LEU A 680 29.49 -0.95 -20.58
C LEU A 680 30.87 -0.99 -19.91
N ALA A 681 31.95 -1.03 -20.69
CA ALA A 681 33.31 -0.94 -20.18
C ALA A 681 33.54 0.39 -19.43
N TYR A 682 32.99 1.48 -19.96
CA TYR A 682 33.03 2.79 -19.31
C TYR A 682 32.26 2.80 -17.98
N VAL A 683 31.02 2.30 -17.99
CA VAL A 683 30.18 2.17 -16.80
C VAL A 683 30.89 1.35 -15.73
N GLN A 684 31.53 0.26 -16.11
CA GLN A 684 32.32 -0.57 -15.22
C GLN A 684 33.52 0.19 -14.63
N LYS A 685 34.29 0.91 -15.46
CA LYS A 685 35.41 1.75 -14.99
C LYS A 685 34.92 2.81 -14.01
N TRP A 686 33.82 3.49 -14.31
CA TRP A 686 33.21 4.48 -13.42
C TRP A 686 32.74 3.85 -12.10
N GLY A 687 32.17 2.64 -12.16
CA GLY A 687 31.75 1.89 -10.98
C GLY A 687 32.94 1.61 -10.07
N VAL A 688 34.02 1.06 -10.62
CA VAL A 688 35.28 0.79 -9.88
C VAL A 688 35.78 2.07 -9.22
N ARG A 689 35.93 3.17 -9.98
CA ARG A 689 36.40 4.49 -9.49
C ARG A 689 35.57 5.05 -8.33
N ASN A 690 34.29 4.70 -8.23
CA ASN A 690 33.39 5.16 -7.18
C ASN A 690 33.08 4.07 -6.13
N LYS A 691 33.86 2.97 -6.11
CA LYS A 691 33.67 1.80 -5.23
C LYS A 691 32.27 1.18 -5.32
N LEU A 692 31.70 1.17 -6.52
CA LEU A 692 30.40 0.56 -6.84
C LEU A 692 30.57 -0.62 -7.79
N ASN A 693 29.79 -1.67 -7.53
CA ASN A 693 29.75 -2.87 -8.37
C ASN A 693 28.40 -2.97 -9.10
N PHE A 694 28.44 -3.31 -10.37
CA PHE A 694 27.26 -3.68 -11.14
C PHE A 694 27.09 -5.20 -11.13
N ALA A 695 25.86 -5.70 -11.06
CA ALA A 695 25.55 -7.13 -11.08
C ALA A 695 25.30 -7.62 -12.52
N PRO A 696 26.25 -8.31 -13.18
CA PRO A 696 26.05 -8.74 -14.57
C PRO A 696 24.90 -9.74 -14.69
N HIS A 697 24.73 -10.62 -13.70
CA HIS A 697 23.69 -11.64 -13.65
C HIS A 697 22.27 -11.09 -13.44
N LYS A 698 22.13 -9.84 -12.98
CA LYS A 698 20.84 -9.14 -12.83
C LYS A 698 20.59 -8.10 -13.91
N THR A 699 21.65 -7.66 -14.58
CA THR A 699 21.57 -6.78 -15.74
C THR A 699 20.83 -7.50 -16.85
N LYS A 700 19.86 -6.83 -17.47
CA LYS A 700 19.03 -7.40 -18.54
C LYS A 700 19.18 -6.59 -19.81
N ALA A 701 19.30 -7.28 -20.94
CA ALA A 701 19.33 -6.65 -22.25
C ALA A 701 18.17 -7.17 -23.11
N MET A 702 17.65 -6.32 -24.02
CA MET A 702 16.56 -6.67 -24.93
C MET A 702 16.73 -5.89 -26.23
N ILE A 703 16.38 -6.53 -27.35
CA ILE A 703 16.37 -5.90 -28.66
C ILE A 703 14.94 -5.62 -29.10
N ILE A 704 14.73 -4.43 -29.63
CA ILE A 704 13.45 -4.01 -30.21
C ILE A 704 13.72 -3.57 -31.64
N THR A 705 13.06 -4.19 -32.62
CA THR A 705 13.20 -3.84 -34.04
C THR A 705 11.98 -4.26 -34.86
N LYS A 706 11.80 -3.62 -36.03
CA LYS A 706 10.86 -4.08 -37.07
C LYS A 706 11.52 -4.95 -38.14
N LYS A 707 12.84 -5.15 -38.08
CA LYS A 707 13.56 -5.99 -39.04
C LYS A 707 13.23 -7.46 -38.79
N LEU A 708 12.95 -8.20 -39.87
CA LEU A 708 12.64 -9.64 -39.81
C LEU A 708 13.88 -10.48 -39.49
N LYS A 709 15.06 -10.02 -39.92
CA LYS A 709 16.35 -10.68 -39.70
C LYS A 709 17.38 -9.63 -39.25
N TYR A 710 18.17 -9.99 -38.24
CA TYR A 710 19.30 -9.22 -37.73
C TYR A 710 20.22 -10.18 -36.95
N ASP A 711 21.50 -9.86 -36.88
CA ASP A 711 22.46 -10.64 -36.09
C ASP A 711 22.29 -10.37 -34.60
N THR A 712 22.51 -11.38 -33.77
CA THR A 712 22.40 -11.21 -32.32
C THR A 712 23.67 -10.54 -31.77
N PRO A 713 23.59 -9.34 -31.16
CA PRO A 713 24.74 -8.69 -30.56
C PRO A 713 25.22 -9.44 -29.31
N LEU A 714 26.54 -9.61 -29.20
CA LEU A 714 27.23 -10.19 -28.06
C LEU A 714 27.62 -9.09 -27.07
N LEU A 715 26.97 -9.11 -25.91
CA LEU A 715 27.15 -8.10 -24.87
C LEU A 715 27.98 -8.66 -23.73
N GLU A 716 28.99 -7.92 -23.31
CA GLU A 716 29.91 -8.33 -22.27
C GLU A 716 30.04 -7.24 -21.20
N MET A 717 30.01 -7.66 -19.93
CA MET A 717 30.31 -6.79 -18.80
C MET A 717 31.07 -7.59 -17.74
N SER A 718 32.22 -7.08 -17.30
CA SER A 718 33.08 -7.75 -16.32
C SER A 718 33.46 -9.19 -16.68
N GLY A 719 33.79 -9.46 -17.95
CA GLY A 719 34.14 -10.81 -18.41
C GLY A 719 32.96 -11.78 -18.53
N LYS A 720 31.72 -11.31 -18.32
CA LYS A 720 30.51 -12.14 -18.36
C LYS A 720 29.59 -11.69 -19.48
N THR A 721 29.03 -12.66 -20.20
CA THR A 721 28.05 -12.39 -21.26
C THR A 721 26.70 -12.01 -20.66
N ILE A 722 26.10 -10.93 -21.14
CA ILE A 722 24.75 -10.51 -20.76
C ILE A 722 23.75 -11.17 -21.72
N GLY A 723 22.83 -11.96 -21.16
CA GLY A 723 21.77 -12.61 -21.94
C GLY A 723 20.71 -11.63 -22.44
N LEU A 724 20.22 -11.85 -23.67
CA LEU A 724 19.06 -11.14 -24.20
C LEU A 724 17.77 -11.77 -23.71
N SER A 725 16.85 -10.92 -23.26
CA SER A 725 15.49 -11.30 -22.88
C SER A 725 14.48 -10.72 -23.86
N ARG A 726 13.33 -11.39 -23.99
CA ARG A 726 12.17 -10.87 -24.75
C ARG A 726 11.30 -9.91 -23.95
N GLU A 727 11.52 -9.82 -22.63
CA GLU A 727 10.81 -8.87 -21.78
C GLU A 727 11.69 -8.33 -20.64
N ILE A 728 11.57 -7.03 -20.37
CA ILE A 728 12.24 -6.36 -19.25
C ILE A 728 11.21 -5.62 -18.41
N LYS A 729 11.37 -5.70 -17.08
CA LYS A 729 10.57 -4.92 -16.14
C LYS A 729 11.35 -3.68 -15.70
N ILE A 730 10.86 -2.50 -16.08
CA ILE A 730 11.48 -1.19 -15.78
C ILE A 730 10.45 -0.36 -15.01
N LEU A 731 10.80 0.11 -13.82
CA LEU A 731 9.95 0.98 -12.97
C LEU A 731 8.50 0.48 -12.81
N GLY A 732 8.31 -0.84 -12.75
CA GLY A 732 7.00 -1.48 -12.60
C GLY A 732 6.23 -1.77 -13.90
N LEU A 733 6.68 -1.24 -15.05
CA LEU A 733 6.17 -1.56 -16.38
C LEU A 733 6.93 -2.77 -16.96
N THR A 734 6.23 -3.73 -17.56
CA THR A 734 6.87 -4.86 -18.26
C THR A 734 6.79 -4.60 -19.76
N VAL A 735 7.94 -4.32 -20.38
CA VAL A 735 8.08 -4.04 -21.81
C VAL A 735 8.54 -5.31 -22.50
N ASP A 736 7.79 -5.77 -23.50
CA ASP A 736 8.18 -6.87 -24.40
C ASP A 736 8.76 -6.33 -25.72
N ASP A 737 9.59 -7.14 -26.38
CA ASP A 737 10.25 -6.84 -27.66
C ASP A 737 9.29 -6.43 -28.79
N GLY A 738 8.06 -6.96 -28.78
CA GLY A 738 6.99 -6.60 -29.72
C GLY A 738 6.14 -5.38 -29.31
N LEU A 739 6.45 -4.73 -28.19
CA LEU A 739 5.67 -3.62 -27.60
C LEU A 739 4.17 -3.95 -27.51
N THR A 740 3.84 -5.20 -27.15
CA THR A 740 2.46 -5.69 -27.05
C THR A 740 1.83 -5.44 -25.69
N PHE A 741 2.66 -5.33 -24.65
CA PHE A 741 2.32 -5.18 -23.25
C PHE A 741 1.40 -6.29 -22.71
N ASN A 742 1.36 -7.44 -23.40
CA ASN A 742 0.51 -8.56 -23.01
C ASN A 742 0.86 -9.11 -21.63
N THR A 743 2.17 -9.25 -21.33
CA THR A 743 2.64 -9.69 -20.01
C THR A 743 2.34 -8.65 -18.94
N HIS A 744 2.54 -7.36 -19.24
CA HIS A 744 2.20 -6.28 -18.31
C HIS A 744 0.71 -6.31 -17.92
N VAL A 745 -0.18 -6.32 -18.93
CA VAL A 745 -1.64 -6.39 -18.71
C VAL A 745 -2.01 -7.67 -17.95
N LYS A 746 -1.39 -8.82 -18.27
CA LYS A 746 -1.60 -10.08 -17.50
C LYS A 746 -1.32 -9.86 -16.01
N ASN A 747 -0.14 -9.33 -15.69
CA ASN A 747 0.35 -9.19 -14.33
C ASN A 747 -0.52 -8.21 -13.53
N VAL A 748 -0.92 -7.10 -14.15
CA VAL A 748 -1.83 -6.12 -13.55
C VAL A 748 -3.21 -6.73 -13.31
N CYS A 749 -3.79 -7.41 -14.31
CA CYS A 749 -5.08 -8.10 -14.17
C CYS A 749 -5.04 -9.16 -13.07
N CYS A 750 -3.97 -9.96 -12.96
CA CYS A 750 -3.85 -10.97 -11.90
C CYS A 750 -3.82 -10.35 -10.50
N LYS A 751 -3.13 -9.20 -10.31
CA LYS A 751 -3.16 -8.46 -9.03
C LYS A 751 -4.57 -8.01 -8.67
N VAL A 752 -5.29 -7.43 -9.64
CA VAL A 752 -6.67 -6.97 -9.45
C VAL A 752 -7.63 -8.13 -9.21
N GLN A 753 -7.45 -9.27 -9.89
CA GLN A 753 -8.25 -10.49 -9.66
C GLN A 753 -8.07 -11.04 -8.24
N ASN A 754 -6.86 -11.01 -7.69
CA ASN A 754 -6.62 -11.43 -6.31
C ASN A 754 -7.41 -10.56 -5.31
N LEU A 755 -7.45 -9.23 -5.53
CA LEU A 755 -8.28 -8.30 -4.76
C LEU A 755 -9.77 -8.62 -4.93
N TYR A 756 -10.23 -8.86 -6.16
CA TYR A 756 -11.63 -9.22 -6.45
C TYR A 756 -12.06 -10.48 -5.71
N ARG A 757 -11.24 -11.54 -5.69
CA ARG A 757 -11.58 -12.81 -5.02
C ARG A 757 -11.91 -12.57 -3.54
N GLN A 758 -11.11 -11.75 -2.85
CA GLN A 758 -11.37 -11.41 -1.45
C GLN A 758 -12.61 -10.51 -1.30
N LEU A 759 -12.73 -9.47 -2.12
CA LEU A 759 -13.88 -8.56 -2.10
C LEU A 759 -15.21 -9.28 -2.37
N SER A 760 -15.22 -10.25 -3.29
CA SER A 760 -16.41 -11.03 -3.65
C SER A 760 -16.98 -11.88 -2.51
N ARG A 761 -16.20 -12.13 -1.45
CA ARG A 761 -16.64 -12.79 -0.21
C ARG A 761 -17.38 -11.82 0.72
N ALA A 762 -17.05 -10.54 0.68
CA ALA A 762 -17.65 -9.48 1.48
C ALA A 762 -18.81 -8.75 0.77
N ALA A 763 -18.89 -8.80 -0.56
CA ALA A 763 -19.93 -8.17 -1.37
C ALA A 763 -20.87 -9.21 -2.01
N LYS A 764 -22.03 -9.47 -1.38
CA LYS A 764 -23.11 -10.29 -1.95
C LYS A 764 -24.29 -9.40 -2.41
N ILE A 765 -25.22 -10.00 -3.15
CA ILE A 765 -26.38 -9.28 -3.71
C ILE A 765 -27.30 -8.79 -2.59
N HIS A 766 -27.65 -9.68 -1.65
CA HIS A 766 -28.63 -9.40 -0.60
C HIS A 766 -28.02 -8.97 0.75
N TRP A 767 -26.70 -9.10 0.93
CA TRP A 767 -26.00 -8.73 2.16
C TRP A 767 -24.53 -8.38 1.90
N GLY A 768 -23.88 -7.71 2.84
CA GLY A 768 -22.45 -7.39 2.78
C GLY A 768 -22.20 -5.91 2.48
N LEU A 769 -21.07 -5.62 1.83
CA LEU A 769 -20.61 -4.25 1.62
C LEU A 769 -21.62 -3.40 0.82
N ASN A 770 -21.73 -2.13 1.23
CA ASN A 770 -22.46 -1.12 0.49
C ASN A 770 -21.87 -0.98 -0.94
N PRO A 771 -22.70 -0.94 -2.01
CA PRO A 771 -22.29 -0.64 -3.39
C PRO A 771 -21.28 0.51 -3.52
N GLU A 772 -21.50 1.61 -2.80
CA GLU A 772 -20.64 2.79 -2.85
C GLU A 772 -19.25 2.54 -2.27
N ILE A 773 -19.14 1.62 -1.30
CA ILE A 773 -17.84 1.18 -0.75
C ILE A 773 -17.09 0.36 -1.80
N VAL A 774 -17.77 -0.58 -2.46
CA VAL A 774 -17.17 -1.38 -3.54
C VAL A 774 -16.73 -0.47 -4.69
N ARG A 775 -17.57 0.50 -5.07
CA ARG A 775 -17.27 1.51 -6.09
C ARG A 775 -16.08 2.38 -5.68
N THR A 776 -16.01 2.80 -4.41
CA THR A 776 -14.88 3.56 -3.87
C THR A 776 -13.59 2.76 -3.96
N ILE A 777 -13.58 1.49 -3.55
CA ILE A 777 -12.41 0.60 -3.69
C ILE A 777 -12.02 0.46 -5.17
N TYR A 778 -12.98 0.30 -6.07
CA TYR A 778 -12.72 0.19 -7.51
C TYR A 778 -12.04 1.45 -8.07
N VAL A 779 -12.64 2.62 -7.87
CA VAL A 779 -12.14 3.90 -8.40
C VAL A 779 -10.82 4.32 -7.74
N ALA A 780 -10.63 4.06 -6.45
CA ALA A 780 -9.44 4.50 -5.71
C ALA A 780 -8.28 3.49 -5.72
N VAL A 781 -8.52 2.21 -6.02
CA VAL A 781 -7.47 1.17 -6.02
C VAL A 781 -7.33 0.50 -7.38
N VAL A 782 -8.42 0.00 -7.96
CA VAL A 782 -8.37 -0.81 -9.19
C VAL A 782 -8.00 0.06 -10.39
N GLU A 783 -8.70 1.18 -10.60
CA GLU A 783 -8.41 2.11 -11.70
C GLU A 783 -6.94 2.59 -11.66
N PRO A 784 -6.40 3.17 -10.57
CA PRO A 784 -5.01 3.63 -10.53
C PRO A 784 -3.98 2.51 -10.72
N THR A 785 -4.26 1.31 -10.21
CA THR A 785 -3.38 0.14 -10.42
C THR A 785 -3.28 -0.23 -11.90
N VAL A 786 -4.40 -0.14 -12.62
CA VAL A 786 -4.48 -0.47 -14.05
C VAL A 786 -3.94 0.64 -14.93
N MET A 787 -4.14 1.91 -14.56
CA MET A 787 -3.71 3.08 -15.33
C MET A 787 -2.25 3.49 -15.09
N TYR A 788 -1.50 2.74 -14.27
CA TYR A 788 -0.10 3.07 -13.99
C TYR A 788 0.73 3.18 -15.28
N ALA A 789 1.45 4.30 -15.42
CA ALA A 789 2.26 4.63 -16.59
C ALA A 789 1.51 4.52 -17.92
N ALA A 790 0.20 4.83 -17.94
CA ALA A 790 -0.65 4.71 -19.12
C ALA A 790 -0.07 5.39 -20.37
N SER A 791 0.56 6.57 -20.21
CA SER A 791 1.18 7.31 -21.31
C SER A 791 2.27 6.50 -22.06
N ALA A 792 2.97 5.60 -21.36
CA ALA A 792 4.02 4.76 -21.94
C ALA A 792 3.47 3.63 -22.83
N TRP A 793 2.29 3.05 -22.51
CA TRP A 793 1.80 1.82 -23.15
C TRP A 793 0.38 1.93 -23.75
N VAL A 794 -0.24 3.11 -23.75
CA VAL A 794 -1.59 3.34 -24.27
C VAL A 794 -1.90 2.71 -25.64
N PRO A 795 -0.99 2.63 -26.64
CA PRO A 795 -1.33 2.01 -27.92
C PRO A 795 -1.76 0.53 -27.82
N ALA A 796 -1.32 -0.19 -26.78
CA ALA A 796 -1.72 -1.57 -26.55
C ALA A 796 -3.21 -1.71 -26.21
N THR A 797 -3.86 -0.65 -25.71
CA THR A 797 -5.31 -0.63 -25.42
C THR A 797 -6.18 -0.81 -26.65
N ASN A 798 -5.65 -0.52 -27.85
CA ASN A 798 -6.36 -0.74 -29.11
C ASN A 798 -6.41 -2.22 -29.51
N LYS A 799 -5.59 -3.09 -28.89
CA LYS A 799 -5.54 -4.51 -29.22
C LYS A 799 -6.72 -5.26 -28.59
N GLN A 800 -7.48 -6.01 -29.40
CA GLN A 800 -8.65 -6.78 -28.95
C GLN A 800 -8.35 -7.73 -27.77
N LYS A 801 -7.17 -8.38 -27.77
CA LYS A 801 -6.75 -9.27 -26.67
C LYS A 801 -6.63 -8.54 -25.32
N VAL A 802 -6.19 -7.27 -25.35
CA VAL A 802 -6.05 -6.43 -24.16
C VAL A 802 -7.42 -5.97 -23.67
N LYS A 803 -8.29 -5.49 -24.57
CA LYS A 803 -9.68 -5.10 -24.27
C LYS A 803 -10.45 -6.24 -23.59
N LYS A 804 -10.45 -7.45 -24.18
CA LYS A 804 -11.12 -8.64 -23.62
C LYS A 804 -10.64 -8.98 -22.20
N ARG A 805 -9.35 -8.78 -21.88
CA ARG A 805 -8.83 -9.03 -20.53
C ARG A 805 -9.33 -8.00 -19.52
N PHE A 806 -9.39 -6.74 -19.91
CA PHE A 806 -9.98 -5.70 -19.08
C PHE A 806 -11.47 -5.93 -18.84
N ASP A 807 -12.22 -6.28 -19.87
CA ASP A 807 -13.65 -6.60 -19.80
C ASP A 807 -13.92 -7.71 -18.78
N LEU A 808 -13.16 -8.81 -18.84
CA LEU A 808 -13.29 -9.94 -17.92
C LEU A 808 -13.06 -9.55 -16.46
N VAL A 809 -12.04 -8.73 -16.20
CA VAL A 809 -11.73 -8.27 -14.83
C VAL A 809 -12.76 -7.27 -14.33
N GLN A 810 -13.12 -6.29 -15.19
CA GLN A 810 -14.04 -5.22 -14.84
C GLN A 810 -15.45 -5.76 -14.57
N ARG A 811 -15.92 -6.74 -15.36
CA ARG A 811 -17.25 -7.36 -15.22
C ARG A 811 -17.55 -7.80 -13.79
N GLY A 812 -16.60 -8.47 -13.14
CA GLY A 812 -16.77 -8.94 -11.77
C GLY A 812 -17.05 -7.80 -10.79
N PHE A 813 -16.30 -6.70 -10.88
CA PHE A 813 -16.48 -5.54 -9.99
C PHE A 813 -17.79 -4.82 -10.26
N VAL A 814 -18.09 -4.50 -11.52
CA VAL A 814 -19.29 -3.71 -11.85
C VAL A 814 -20.56 -4.44 -11.44
N GLN A 815 -20.63 -5.77 -11.63
CA GLN A 815 -21.76 -6.59 -11.17
C GLN A 815 -21.93 -6.56 -9.64
N LYS A 816 -20.83 -6.41 -8.88
CA LYS A 816 -20.89 -6.24 -7.42
C LYS A 816 -21.32 -4.85 -6.99
N ILE A 817 -20.88 -3.82 -7.72
CA ILE A 817 -21.30 -2.44 -7.50
C ILE A 817 -22.81 -2.35 -7.68
N ILE A 818 -23.35 -2.81 -8.81
CA ILE A 818 -24.80 -2.73 -9.08
C ILE A 818 -25.59 -3.90 -8.48
N LYS A 819 -24.99 -4.78 -7.66
CA LYS A 819 -25.64 -5.97 -7.08
C LYS A 819 -26.47 -6.79 -8.08
N SER A 820 -25.96 -6.98 -9.30
CA SER A 820 -26.68 -7.68 -10.37
C SER A 820 -26.44 -9.19 -10.37
N TYR A 821 -27.30 -9.92 -11.11
CA TYR A 821 -27.02 -11.30 -11.49
C TYR A 821 -25.79 -11.39 -12.41
N ARG A 822 -25.12 -12.56 -12.42
CA ARG A 822 -23.92 -12.82 -13.23
C ARG A 822 -24.17 -12.73 -14.74
N THR A 823 -25.40 -12.95 -15.15
CA THR A 823 -25.85 -13.01 -16.55
C THR A 823 -25.95 -11.62 -17.19
N VAL A 824 -26.06 -10.56 -16.39
CA VAL A 824 -26.11 -9.17 -16.88
C VAL A 824 -24.87 -8.87 -17.71
N SER A 825 -25.10 -8.24 -18.87
CA SER A 825 -24.05 -7.86 -19.83
C SER A 825 -23.08 -6.85 -19.22
N LEU A 826 -21.84 -6.83 -19.71
CA LEU A 826 -20.86 -5.83 -19.26
C LEU A 826 -21.33 -4.40 -19.59
N HIS A 827 -21.92 -4.18 -20.76
CA HIS A 827 -22.41 -2.86 -21.16
C HIS A 827 -23.51 -2.33 -20.23
N SER A 828 -24.51 -3.15 -19.91
CA SER A 828 -25.53 -2.78 -18.91
C SER A 828 -24.88 -2.48 -17.55
N ALA A 829 -23.95 -3.33 -17.12
CA ALA A 829 -23.34 -3.20 -15.80
C ALA A 829 -22.43 -1.97 -15.68
N LEU A 830 -21.69 -1.63 -16.72
CA LEU A 830 -20.85 -0.41 -16.77
C LEU A 830 -21.71 0.86 -16.72
N LEU A 831 -22.75 0.89 -17.56
CA LEU A 831 -23.68 2.00 -17.62
C LEU A 831 -24.30 2.24 -16.25
N LEU A 832 -24.96 1.22 -15.68
CA LEU A 832 -25.64 1.29 -14.38
C LEU A 832 -24.69 1.54 -13.20
N ALA A 833 -23.40 1.19 -13.31
CA ALA A 833 -22.39 1.53 -12.30
C ALA A 833 -21.85 2.97 -12.45
N GLY A 834 -22.15 3.66 -13.56
CA GLY A 834 -21.60 4.96 -13.89
C GLY A 834 -20.08 4.90 -14.12
N LEU A 835 -19.59 3.84 -14.76
CA LEU A 835 -18.17 3.57 -15.02
C LEU A 835 -17.91 3.40 -16.51
N LEU A 836 -16.74 3.87 -16.98
CA LEU A 836 -16.31 3.68 -18.37
C LEU A 836 -15.50 2.37 -18.50
N PRO A 837 -15.46 1.76 -19.69
CA PRO A 837 -14.50 0.70 -20.00
C PRO A 837 -13.06 1.07 -19.61
N LEU A 838 -12.33 0.13 -19.02
CA LEU A 838 -10.96 0.38 -18.53
C LEU A 838 -10.01 0.84 -19.64
N ASP A 839 -10.15 0.35 -20.87
CA ASP A 839 -9.30 0.79 -21.99
C ASP A 839 -9.50 2.28 -22.32
N ILE A 840 -10.76 2.75 -22.30
CA ILE A 840 -11.09 4.18 -22.44
C ILE A 840 -10.53 4.99 -21.26
N ARG A 841 -10.64 4.48 -20.01
CA ARG A 841 -10.04 5.13 -18.82
C ARG A 841 -8.52 5.29 -18.93
N ILE A 842 -7.82 4.28 -19.46
CA ILE A 842 -6.37 4.34 -19.70
C ILE A 842 -6.03 5.39 -20.77
N GLN A 843 -6.82 5.46 -21.85
CA GLN A 843 -6.67 6.48 -22.89
C GLN A 843 -6.90 7.90 -22.35
N GLU A 844 -7.90 8.09 -21.48
CA GLU A 844 -8.13 9.37 -20.79
C GLU A 844 -6.91 9.78 -19.95
N ALA A 845 -6.35 8.85 -19.16
CA ALA A 845 -5.17 9.11 -18.33
C ALA A 845 -3.94 9.49 -19.18
N ALA A 846 -3.67 8.76 -20.26
CA ALA A 846 -2.58 9.04 -21.17
C ALA A 846 -2.75 10.39 -21.90
N SER A 847 -3.97 10.72 -22.33
CA SER A 847 -4.27 12.00 -23.00
C SER A 847 -4.06 13.18 -22.05
N LEU A 848 -4.51 13.06 -20.80
CA LEU A 848 -4.30 14.09 -19.79
C LEU A 848 -2.81 14.31 -19.51
N TYR A 849 -2.04 13.23 -19.44
CA TYR A 849 -0.59 13.30 -19.25
C TYR A 849 0.08 14.05 -20.42
N ALA A 850 -0.22 13.66 -21.67
CA ALA A 850 0.34 14.29 -22.86
C ALA A 850 0.04 15.79 -22.95
N ILE A 851 -1.20 16.21 -22.66
CA ILE A 851 -1.58 17.63 -22.69
C ILE A 851 -0.90 18.42 -21.56
N LYS A 852 -0.80 17.86 -20.34
CA LYS A 852 -0.13 18.52 -19.21
C LYS A 852 1.36 18.76 -19.44
N LYS A 853 1.98 17.93 -20.28
CA LYS A 853 3.41 18.03 -20.63
C LYS A 853 3.64 18.75 -21.96
N ASP A 854 2.59 19.33 -22.53
CA ASP A 854 2.60 20.01 -23.84
C ASP A 854 3.06 19.12 -25.01
N PHE A 855 2.93 17.80 -24.87
CA PHE A 855 3.21 16.83 -25.96
C PHE A 855 2.03 16.68 -26.92
N SER A 856 0.85 17.19 -26.54
CA SER A 856 -0.33 17.19 -27.39
C SER A 856 -1.14 18.46 -27.14
N ARG A 857 -1.48 19.14 -28.24
CA ARG A 857 -2.33 20.32 -28.24
C ARG A 857 -3.73 20.06 -28.79
N ARG A 858 -4.12 18.80 -29.01
CA ARG A 858 -5.40 18.43 -29.66
C ARG A 858 -6.63 19.11 -29.06
N ILE A 859 -6.68 19.20 -27.72
CA ILE A 859 -7.84 19.74 -26.99
C ILE A 859 -7.73 21.25 -26.75
N VAL A 860 -6.51 21.74 -26.60
CA VAL A 860 -6.25 23.13 -26.19
C VAL A 860 -5.96 24.05 -27.38
N GLY A 861 -5.62 23.51 -28.55
CA GLY A 861 -5.22 24.27 -29.73
C GLY A 861 -3.97 25.10 -29.43
N ASP A 862 -4.02 26.38 -29.79
CA ASP A 862 -2.93 27.34 -29.52
C ASP A 862 -2.90 27.84 -28.06
N ARG A 863 -3.83 27.38 -27.22
CA ARG A 863 -3.93 27.84 -25.83
C ARG A 863 -2.92 27.13 -24.93
N GLU A 864 -2.35 27.89 -24.00
CA GLU A 864 -1.47 27.34 -22.99
C GLU A 864 -2.26 26.69 -21.84
N VAL A 865 -1.79 25.54 -21.36
CA VAL A 865 -2.29 24.93 -20.13
C VAL A 865 -1.55 25.54 -18.94
N GLU A 866 -2.28 25.94 -17.91
CA GLU A 866 -1.70 26.40 -16.66
C GLU A 866 -0.84 25.28 -16.03
N SER A 867 0.47 25.53 -15.96
CA SER A 867 1.47 24.63 -15.44
C SER A 867 2.11 25.19 -14.17
N LYS A 868 2.71 24.30 -13.38
CA LYS A 868 3.46 24.70 -12.19
C LYS A 868 4.76 25.38 -12.61
N ILE A 869 5.20 26.40 -11.88
CA ILE A 869 6.52 27.02 -12.11
C ILE A 869 7.63 25.98 -11.94
N ASN A 870 8.76 26.17 -12.63
CA ASN A 870 9.88 25.25 -12.50
C ASN A 870 10.52 25.38 -11.11
N PHE A 871 11.01 24.27 -10.56
CA PHE A 871 11.70 24.28 -9.27
C PHE A 871 12.90 25.25 -9.25
N SER A 872 13.63 25.37 -10.36
CA SER A 872 14.76 26.30 -10.52
C SER A 872 14.38 27.79 -10.45
N GLU A 873 13.10 28.11 -10.64
CA GLU A 873 12.57 29.48 -10.57
C GLU A 873 12.01 29.80 -9.18
N THR A 874 12.07 28.85 -8.23
CA THR A 874 11.58 29.08 -6.87
C THR A 874 12.55 29.95 -6.08
N PRO A 875 12.06 30.84 -5.20
CA PRO A 875 12.92 31.62 -4.31
C PRO A 875 13.70 30.69 -3.36
N HIS A 876 14.91 31.12 -2.97
CA HIS A 876 15.73 30.41 -1.99
C HIS A 876 14.91 30.14 -0.71
N PRO A 877 15.02 28.97 -0.06
CA PRO A 877 14.24 28.66 1.14
C PRO A 877 14.31 29.70 2.26
N ALA A 878 15.46 30.37 2.44
CA ALA A 878 15.62 31.44 3.42
C ALA A 878 14.90 32.75 3.06
N ASP A 879 14.60 32.95 1.77
CA ASP A 879 13.85 34.11 1.26
C ASP A 879 12.34 33.83 1.20
N GLN A 880 11.87 32.66 1.63
CA GLN A 880 10.45 32.34 1.62
C GLN A 880 9.77 32.94 2.86
N VAL A 881 8.68 33.68 2.65
CA VAL A 881 7.88 34.25 3.74
C VAL A 881 6.78 33.29 4.16
N GLY A 882 6.73 33.01 5.46
CA GLY A 882 5.57 32.39 6.10
C GLY A 882 4.42 33.38 6.10
N LEU A 883 3.44 33.10 5.25
CA LEU A 883 2.24 33.89 5.16
C LEU A 883 1.11 33.20 5.92
N ASN A 884 0.46 33.96 6.78
CA ASN A 884 -0.82 33.60 7.37
C ASN A 884 -1.87 34.58 6.89
N PHE A 885 -3.12 34.14 6.92
CA PHE A 885 -4.26 35.02 6.73
C PHE A 885 -5.16 34.92 7.96
N GLU A 886 -5.70 36.04 8.38
CA GLU A 886 -6.62 36.10 9.50
C GLU A 886 -8.03 35.76 9.04
N CYS A 887 -8.82 35.09 9.87
CA CYS A 887 -10.23 34.83 9.59
C CYS A 887 -11.06 35.84 10.38
N LEU A 888 -11.65 36.81 9.68
CA LEU A 888 -12.48 37.85 10.28
C LEU A 888 -13.94 37.47 10.06
N VAL A 889 -14.69 37.34 11.16
CA VAL A 889 -16.02 36.73 11.16
C VAL A 889 -17.14 37.73 11.46
N ASP A 890 -16.80 38.90 12.01
CA ASP A 890 -17.70 40.01 12.28
C ASP A 890 -17.14 41.36 11.77
N GLY A 891 -18.02 42.35 11.61
CA GLY A 891 -17.65 43.70 11.14
C GLY A 891 -16.78 44.47 12.13
N ALA A 892 -16.96 44.25 13.42
CA ALA A 892 -16.18 44.92 14.47
C ALA A 892 -14.69 44.54 14.45
N GLN A 893 -14.36 43.30 14.07
CA GLN A 893 -12.98 42.84 13.85
C GLN A 893 -12.32 43.49 12.63
N ILE A 894 -13.09 43.87 11.62
CA ILE A 894 -12.60 44.60 10.45
C ILE A 894 -12.32 46.04 10.88
N ASP A 895 -13.27 46.69 11.57
CA ASP A 895 -13.15 48.07 12.05
C ASP A 895 -12.01 48.26 13.07
N GLN A 896 -11.70 47.26 13.90
CA GLN A 896 -10.56 47.32 14.82
C GLN A 896 -9.19 47.28 14.13
N LYS A 897 -9.13 46.76 12.89
CA LYS A 897 -7.90 46.69 12.09
C LYS A 897 -7.68 47.94 11.22
N ASP A 898 -8.60 48.91 11.30
CA ASP A 898 -8.76 50.05 10.38
C ASP A 898 -7.94 51.30 10.74
N ASN A 899 -6.82 51.19 11.46
CA ASN A 899 -5.96 52.34 11.73
C ASN A 899 -5.23 52.84 10.46
N LYS A 900 -5.95 53.55 9.58
CA LYS A 900 -5.46 54.23 8.35
C LYS A 900 -4.77 53.32 7.33
N ALA A 901 -5.15 52.04 7.26
CA ALA A 901 -4.62 51.10 6.27
C ALA A 901 -5.44 51.14 4.97
N LEU A 902 -4.76 51.04 3.82
CA LEU A 902 -5.42 50.91 2.52
C LEU A 902 -6.17 49.57 2.46
N LYS A 903 -7.47 49.60 2.13
CA LYS A 903 -8.30 48.40 2.04
C LYS A 903 -8.45 47.98 0.58
N ILE A 904 -8.16 46.72 0.27
CA ILE A 904 -8.35 46.16 -1.07
C ILE A 904 -9.24 44.94 -0.96
N TYR A 905 -10.47 45.04 -1.43
CA TYR A 905 -11.40 43.91 -1.53
C TYR A 905 -11.22 43.24 -2.88
N THR A 906 -11.25 41.92 -2.89
CA THR A 906 -11.00 41.11 -4.09
C THR A 906 -12.09 40.05 -4.25
N ASP A 907 -12.54 39.84 -5.48
CA ASP A 907 -13.45 38.74 -5.79
C ASP A 907 -13.27 38.18 -7.20
N GLY A 908 -13.70 36.94 -7.39
CA GLY A 908 -13.76 36.24 -8.67
C GLY A 908 -15.14 35.61 -8.90
N SER A 909 -15.73 35.84 -10.07
CA SER A 909 -17.08 35.38 -10.37
C SER A 909 -17.16 34.61 -11.69
N LYS A 910 -18.12 33.68 -11.77
CA LYS A 910 -18.48 32.96 -12.99
C LYS A 910 -19.99 32.97 -13.20
N ILE A 911 -20.45 33.74 -14.19
CA ILE A 911 -21.86 33.90 -14.56
C ILE A 911 -22.06 33.49 -16.01
N GLU A 912 -23.06 32.66 -16.28
CA GLU A 912 -23.42 32.21 -17.65
C GLU A 912 -22.24 31.64 -18.44
N GLY A 913 -21.28 31.02 -17.75
CA GLY A 913 -20.07 30.46 -18.35
C GLY A 913 -18.95 31.47 -18.63
N LYS A 914 -19.18 32.78 -18.45
CA LYS A 914 -18.16 33.83 -18.53
C LYS A 914 -17.52 34.05 -17.17
N VAL A 915 -16.25 34.47 -17.16
CA VAL A 915 -15.44 34.55 -15.93
C VAL A 915 -14.84 35.94 -15.81
N GLY A 916 -14.93 36.51 -14.60
CA GLY A 916 -14.39 37.83 -14.29
C GLY A 916 -13.77 37.85 -12.90
N ALA A 917 -12.81 38.74 -12.71
CA ALA A 917 -12.18 39.03 -11.43
C ALA A 917 -12.20 40.55 -11.22
N ALA A 918 -12.22 40.98 -9.97
CA ALA A 918 -12.18 42.39 -9.66
C ALA A 918 -11.50 42.70 -8.34
N LEU A 919 -11.12 43.95 -8.21
CA LEU A 919 -10.68 44.58 -6.99
C LEU A 919 -11.33 45.94 -6.82
N SER A 920 -11.73 46.23 -5.59
CA SER A 920 -12.30 47.48 -5.13
C SER A 920 -11.42 48.02 -4.00
N ILE A 921 -10.88 49.22 -4.19
CA ILE A 921 -9.84 49.81 -3.35
C ILE A 921 -10.42 50.99 -2.59
N TRP A 922 -10.32 50.95 -1.28
CA TRP A 922 -10.93 51.93 -0.38
C TRP A 922 -9.89 52.61 0.48
N ASN A 923 -10.08 53.91 0.67
CA ASN A 923 -9.40 54.67 1.70
C ASN A 923 -10.46 55.16 2.68
N ASP A 924 -10.32 54.83 3.95
CA ASP A 924 -11.35 54.98 4.98
C ASP A 924 -12.70 54.34 4.57
N ALA A 925 -13.72 55.16 4.32
CA ALA A 925 -15.08 54.74 3.92
C ALA A 925 -15.41 55.06 2.45
N ALA A 926 -14.43 55.45 1.62
CA ALA A 926 -14.66 55.82 0.22
C ALA A 926 -13.94 54.91 -0.77
N GLU A 927 -14.65 54.43 -1.80
CA GLU A 927 -14.08 53.73 -2.96
C GLU A 927 -13.23 54.73 -3.77
N THR A 928 -11.93 54.48 -3.86
CA THR A 928 -10.97 55.35 -4.56
C THR A 928 -10.64 54.85 -5.96
N CYS A 929 -10.63 53.54 -6.15
CA CYS A 929 -10.24 52.92 -7.41
C CYS A 929 -10.88 51.54 -7.55
N THR A 930 -11.18 51.16 -8.78
CA THR A 930 -11.66 49.82 -9.12
C THR A 930 -10.87 49.27 -10.29
N ARG A 931 -10.73 47.96 -10.34
CA ARG A 931 -10.18 47.28 -11.51
C ARG A 931 -10.97 46.03 -11.81
N LYS A 932 -11.37 45.91 -13.07
CA LYS A 932 -12.12 44.78 -13.62
C LYS A 932 -11.21 44.00 -14.57
N LEU A 933 -11.14 42.69 -14.37
CA LEU A 933 -10.29 41.77 -15.11
C LEU A 933 -11.17 40.70 -15.75
N LYS A 934 -11.04 40.51 -17.06
CA LYS A 934 -11.76 39.47 -17.80
C LYS A 934 -10.88 38.23 -17.92
N LEU A 935 -11.44 37.06 -17.64
CA LEU A 935 -10.76 35.79 -17.90
C LEU A 935 -11.46 35.07 -19.05
N GLU A 936 -10.75 34.15 -19.69
CA GLU A 936 -11.35 33.26 -20.67
C GLU A 936 -12.48 32.39 -20.07
N ASN A 937 -13.49 32.06 -20.86
CA ASN A 937 -14.72 31.38 -20.39
C ASN A 937 -14.45 29.99 -19.76
N PHE A 938 -13.35 29.35 -20.14
CA PHE A 938 -12.94 28.06 -19.58
C PHE A 938 -12.27 28.17 -18.20
N CYS A 939 -11.87 29.36 -17.76
CA CYS A 939 -11.24 29.56 -16.46
C CYS A 939 -12.19 29.20 -15.31
N THR A 940 -11.62 28.90 -14.15
CA THR A 940 -12.37 28.62 -12.93
C THR A 940 -12.53 29.88 -12.09
N VAL A 941 -13.54 29.90 -11.22
CA VAL A 941 -13.69 30.94 -10.18
C VAL A 941 -12.41 31.03 -9.33
N TYR A 942 -11.85 29.88 -8.96
CA TYR A 942 -10.56 29.81 -8.25
C TYR A 942 -9.39 30.53 -8.95
N GLN A 943 -9.28 30.44 -10.29
CA GLN A 943 -8.26 31.20 -11.03
C GLN A 943 -8.55 32.70 -11.02
N ALA A 944 -9.83 33.09 -11.11
CA ALA A 944 -10.25 34.48 -11.02
C ALA A 944 -9.93 35.08 -9.65
N GLU A 945 -10.24 34.37 -8.56
CA GLU A 945 -9.91 34.77 -7.19
C GLU A 945 -8.39 34.92 -6.99
N LEU A 946 -7.59 33.95 -7.45
CA LEU A 946 -6.12 34.05 -7.38
C LEU A 946 -5.57 35.23 -8.19
N LEU A 947 -6.13 35.49 -9.37
CA LEU A 947 -5.74 36.63 -10.21
C LEU A 947 -6.11 37.96 -9.54
N ALA A 948 -7.29 38.04 -8.91
CA ALA A 948 -7.72 39.22 -8.17
C ALA A 948 -6.75 39.54 -7.02
N ILE A 949 -6.36 38.52 -6.24
CA ILE A 949 -5.39 38.71 -5.15
C ILE A 949 -4.00 39.06 -5.68
N LEU A 950 -3.55 38.43 -6.77
CA LEU A 950 -2.28 38.80 -7.42
C LEU A 950 -2.28 40.28 -7.80
N GLU A 951 -3.33 40.75 -8.47
CA GLU A 951 -3.44 42.14 -8.88
C GLU A 951 -3.59 43.11 -7.69
N ALA A 952 -4.22 42.67 -6.59
CA ALA A 952 -4.24 43.42 -5.34
C ALA A 952 -2.84 43.55 -4.73
N THR A 953 -2.03 42.49 -4.71
CA THR A 953 -0.63 42.57 -4.26
C THR A 953 0.23 43.44 -5.19
N SER A 954 -0.01 43.40 -6.50
CA SER A 954 0.67 44.27 -7.48
C SER A 954 0.31 45.74 -7.27
N TYR A 955 -0.95 46.04 -6.92
CA TYR A 955 -1.38 47.40 -6.58
C TYR A 955 -0.74 47.86 -5.27
N ALA A 956 -0.78 47.05 -4.22
CA ALA A 956 -0.17 47.36 -2.93
C ALA A 956 1.35 47.62 -3.04
N LEU A 957 2.05 46.87 -3.91
CA LEU A 957 3.47 47.08 -4.19
C LEU A 957 3.76 48.46 -4.78
N LYS A 958 2.88 48.98 -5.64
CA LYS A 958 3.02 50.29 -6.28
C LYS A 958 2.50 51.45 -5.41
N SER A 959 1.57 51.17 -4.50
CA SER A 959 0.98 52.17 -3.59
C SER A 959 2.02 52.79 -2.66
N CYS A 960 1.86 54.06 -2.30
CA CYS A 960 2.65 54.73 -1.27
C CYS A 960 2.18 54.42 0.16
N ALA A 961 1.07 53.68 0.33
CA ALA A 961 0.51 53.36 1.63
C ALA A 961 1.46 52.47 2.46
N PRO A 962 1.73 52.80 3.75
CA PRO A 962 2.61 52.01 4.60
C PRO A 962 1.98 50.68 5.01
N ASN A 963 0.66 50.65 5.17
CA ASN A 963 -0.11 49.48 5.61
C ASN A 963 -1.24 49.19 4.61
N CYS A 964 -1.33 47.94 4.14
CA CYS A 964 -2.37 47.48 3.22
C CYS A 964 -3.03 46.20 3.76
N ASN A 965 -4.37 46.14 3.69
CA ASN A 965 -5.14 44.95 4.02
C ASN A 965 -5.85 44.45 2.75
N ILE A 966 -5.57 43.21 2.35
CA ILE A 966 -6.30 42.53 1.27
C ILE A 966 -7.38 41.65 1.90
N TYR A 967 -8.64 41.91 1.55
CA TYR A 967 -9.80 41.15 1.98
C TYR A 967 -10.29 40.28 0.82
N SER A 968 -10.48 38.99 1.08
CA SER A 968 -11.02 38.03 0.11
C SER A 968 -11.91 37.03 0.83
N ASP A 969 -13.02 36.64 0.22
CA ASP A 969 -13.84 35.52 0.72
C ASP A 969 -13.36 34.15 0.22
N SER A 970 -12.38 34.12 -0.70
CA SER A 970 -11.76 32.88 -1.16
C SER A 970 -10.70 32.37 -0.18
N ARG A 971 -11.16 31.58 0.78
CA ARG A 971 -10.26 30.81 1.66
C ARG A 971 -9.31 29.92 0.87
N SER A 972 -9.76 29.40 -0.27
CA SER A 972 -8.97 28.47 -1.09
C SER A 972 -7.80 29.16 -1.80
N ALA A 973 -8.02 30.36 -2.35
CA ALA A 973 -6.97 31.17 -2.97
C ALA A 973 -5.97 31.66 -1.91
N LEU A 974 -6.45 32.21 -0.80
CA LEU A 974 -5.62 32.64 0.34
C LEU A 974 -4.77 31.49 0.90
N SER A 975 -5.36 30.30 1.08
CA SER A 975 -4.61 29.11 1.54
C SER A 975 -3.52 28.70 0.55
N THR A 976 -3.75 28.88 -0.76
CA THR A 976 -2.77 28.53 -1.79
C THR A 976 -1.58 29.50 -1.79
N ILE A 977 -1.85 30.79 -1.57
CA ILE A 977 -0.83 31.83 -1.43
C ILE A 977 -0.04 31.62 -0.13
N ALA A 978 -0.73 31.33 0.97
CA ALA A 978 -0.13 31.07 2.28
C ALA A 978 0.80 29.85 2.30
N GLN A 979 0.54 28.84 1.47
CA GLN A 979 1.38 27.64 1.35
C GLN A 979 2.66 27.91 0.54
N ASP A 980 3.80 27.99 1.23
CA ASP A 980 5.15 28.16 0.65
C ASP A 980 5.50 27.10 -0.41
N VAL A 981 5.00 25.87 -0.26
CA VAL A 981 5.20 24.75 -1.19
C VAL A 981 4.36 24.81 -2.47
N SER A 982 3.37 25.70 -2.55
CA SER A 982 2.51 25.77 -3.72
C SER A 982 3.27 26.31 -4.93
N LEU A 983 3.39 25.52 -6.00
CA LEU A 983 4.04 25.94 -7.25
C LEU A 983 3.03 26.54 -8.26
N HIS A 984 1.86 27.00 -7.80
CA HIS A 984 0.89 27.65 -8.66
C HIS A 984 1.45 29.01 -9.13
N PRO A 985 1.47 29.31 -10.45
CA PRO A 985 2.13 30.51 -10.98
C PRO A 985 1.63 31.81 -10.34
N LEU A 986 0.31 32.04 -10.34
CA LEU A 986 -0.29 33.23 -9.72
C LEU A 986 0.03 33.37 -8.22
N ALA A 987 0.06 32.26 -7.48
CA ALA A 987 0.31 32.29 -6.04
C ALA A 987 1.78 32.58 -5.72
N VAL A 988 2.72 32.03 -6.51
CA VAL A 988 4.14 32.33 -6.36
C VAL A 988 4.41 33.80 -6.67
N GLU A 989 3.81 34.33 -7.73
CA GLU A 989 3.97 35.74 -8.09
C GLU A 989 3.39 36.67 -7.02
N ALA A 990 2.21 36.34 -6.46
CA ALA A 990 1.64 37.08 -5.34
C ALA A 990 2.57 37.07 -4.12
N ARG A 991 3.17 35.92 -3.77
CA ARG A 991 4.18 35.84 -2.71
C ARG A 991 5.41 36.69 -3.00
N ASN A 992 5.89 36.68 -4.25
CA ASN A 992 7.03 37.51 -4.66
C ASN A 992 6.71 39.00 -4.55
N ASN A 993 5.48 39.42 -4.83
CA ASN A 993 5.04 40.78 -4.59
C ASN A 993 5.04 41.12 -3.09
N ILE A 994 4.49 40.24 -2.25
CA ILE A 994 4.49 40.43 -0.79
C ILE A 994 5.91 40.54 -0.23
N LEU A 995 6.83 39.70 -0.73
CA LEU A 995 8.26 39.78 -0.41
C LEU A 995 8.86 41.15 -0.74
N LYS A 996 8.57 41.67 -1.94
CA LYS A 996 9.03 42.99 -2.36
C LYS A 996 8.42 44.12 -1.52
N ILE A 997 7.14 43.99 -1.14
CA ILE A 997 6.44 44.94 -0.25
C ILE A 997 7.13 44.99 1.11
N ASN A 998 7.40 43.83 1.71
CA ASN A 998 8.07 43.75 3.02
C ASN A 998 9.48 44.35 2.95
N ARG A 999 10.21 44.14 1.85
CA ARG A 999 11.53 44.76 1.61
C ARG A 999 11.49 46.29 1.45
N GLN A 1000 10.34 46.86 1.07
CA GLN A 1000 10.11 48.32 1.05
C GLN A 1000 9.72 48.90 2.42
N GLY A 1001 9.68 48.08 3.48
CA GLY A 1001 9.27 48.52 4.82
C GLY A 1001 7.75 48.71 4.97
N LYS A 1002 6.95 48.21 4.01
CA LYS A 1002 5.48 48.24 4.06
C LYS A 1002 4.94 46.95 4.66
N THR A 1003 3.76 47.03 5.27
CA THR A 1003 3.06 45.87 5.83
C THR A 1003 1.86 45.51 4.96
N LEU A 1004 1.76 44.24 4.55
CA LEU A 1004 0.57 43.71 3.88
C LEU A 1004 -0.05 42.55 4.66
N ASN A 1005 -1.32 42.70 5.01
CA ASN A 1005 -2.09 41.67 5.69
C ASN A 1005 -3.08 41.00 4.74
N LEU A 1006 -3.18 39.67 4.82
CA LEU A 1006 -4.20 38.90 4.12
C LEU A 1006 -5.34 38.58 5.10
N CYS A 1007 -6.58 38.87 4.73
CA CYS A 1007 -7.76 38.69 5.56
C CYS A 1007 -8.81 37.86 4.79
N TRP A 1008 -9.20 36.73 5.36
CA TRP A 1008 -10.38 36.00 4.93
C TRP A 1008 -11.62 36.63 5.56
N ILE A 1009 -12.63 36.91 4.74
CA ILE A 1009 -13.93 37.42 5.17
C ILE A 1009 -15.05 36.50 4.71
N LYS A 1010 -16.20 36.58 5.36
CA LYS A 1010 -17.37 35.78 4.99
C LYS A 1010 -18.06 36.38 3.76
N ALA A 1011 -18.28 35.56 2.73
CA ALA A 1011 -19.06 35.93 1.56
C ALA A 1011 -20.50 36.33 1.94
N HIS A 1012 -21.06 37.34 1.24
CA HIS A 1012 -22.43 37.83 1.41
C HIS A 1012 -22.81 38.21 2.86
N ALA A 1013 -21.87 38.83 3.58
CA ALA A 1013 -22.04 39.24 4.97
C ALA A 1013 -22.46 40.72 5.14
N GLY A 1014 -22.87 41.43 4.08
CA GLY A 1014 -23.24 42.86 4.18
C GLY A 1014 -22.04 43.82 4.15
N LEU A 1015 -20.83 43.33 3.82
CA LEU A 1015 -19.63 44.17 3.74
C LEU A 1015 -19.59 44.89 2.39
N GLU A 1016 -19.84 46.19 2.40
CA GLU A 1016 -19.97 47.02 1.19
C GLU A 1016 -18.81 46.82 0.20
N GLY A 1017 -17.56 46.85 0.66
CA GLY A 1017 -16.40 46.65 -0.22
C GLY A 1017 -16.31 45.26 -0.86
N ASN A 1018 -16.75 44.20 -0.16
CA ASN A 1018 -16.76 42.84 -0.71
C ASN A 1018 -17.91 42.64 -1.69
N GLU A 1019 -19.11 43.15 -1.35
CA GLU A 1019 -20.27 43.13 -2.25
C GLU A 1019 -19.98 43.91 -3.53
N ARG A 1020 -19.28 45.04 -3.40
CA ARG A 1020 -18.80 45.82 -4.53
C ARG A 1020 -17.80 45.03 -5.38
N ALA A 1021 -16.82 44.36 -4.79
CA ALA A 1021 -15.89 43.51 -5.54
C ALA A 1021 -16.62 42.39 -6.32
N ASP A 1022 -17.61 41.75 -5.71
CA ASP A 1022 -18.46 40.72 -6.37
C ASP A 1022 -19.27 41.31 -7.53
N GLU A 1023 -19.93 42.46 -7.34
CA GLU A 1023 -20.63 43.16 -8.42
C GLU A 1023 -19.67 43.47 -9.58
N LEU A 1024 -18.49 44.02 -9.28
CA LEU A 1024 -17.49 44.37 -10.29
C LEU A 1024 -16.95 43.14 -11.03
N ALA A 1025 -16.78 42.00 -10.35
CA ALA A 1025 -16.34 40.75 -10.97
C ALA A 1025 -17.40 40.18 -11.92
N LYS A 1026 -18.69 40.25 -11.54
CA LYS A 1026 -19.83 39.89 -12.39
C LYS A 1026 -19.93 40.79 -13.62
N ASP A 1027 -19.72 42.08 -13.42
CA ASP A 1027 -19.62 43.08 -14.48
C ASP A 1027 -18.45 42.78 -15.43
N ALA A 1028 -17.29 42.42 -14.89
CA ALA A 1028 -16.11 42.08 -15.68
C ALA A 1028 -16.37 40.87 -16.59
N ALA A 1029 -17.07 39.85 -16.07
CA ALA A 1029 -17.45 38.67 -16.82
C ALA A 1029 -18.43 38.98 -17.96
N THR A 1030 -19.40 39.88 -17.74
CA THR A 1030 -20.55 40.06 -18.64
C THR A 1030 -20.40 41.24 -19.61
N LYS A 1031 -19.87 42.38 -19.15
CA LYS A 1031 -19.86 43.66 -19.89
C LYS A 1031 -18.55 43.91 -20.65
N ILE A 1032 -17.42 43.32 -20.25
CA ILE A 1032 -16.13 43.56 -20.89
C ILE A 1032 -16.02 42.79 -22.23
N LYS A 1033 -15.88 43.54 -23.33
CA LYS A 1033 -15.76 42.98 -24.69
C LYS A 1033 -14.31 42.86 -25.21
N ARG A 1034 -13.31 43.39 -24.48
CA ARG A 1034 -11.88 43.27 -24.86
C ARG A 1034 -11.33 41.84 -24.67
N LYS A 1035 -10.10 41.62 -25.14
CA LYS A 1035 -9.31 40.38 -24.95
C LYS A 1035 -9.18 40.06 -23.45
N ALA A 1036 -9.17 38.79 -23.10
CA ALA A 1036 -9.04 38.36 -21.71
C ALA A 1036 -7.66 38.74 -21.15
N ASP A 1037 -7.64 39.17 -19.88
CA ASP A 1037 -6.43 39.45 -19.10
C ASP A 1037 -5.73 38.15 -18.67
N TYR A 1038 -6.44 37.01 -18.67
CA TYR A 1038 -5.89 35.69 -18.38
C TYR A 1038 -6.48 34.59 -19.27
N GLU A 1039 -5.60 33.87 -19.98
CA GLU A 1039 -5.97 32.92 -21.04
C GLU A 1039 -5.47 31.48 -20.81
N LYS A 1040 -4.84 31.19 -19.66
CA LYS A 1040 -4.28 29.85 -19.40
C LYS A 1040 -5.37 28.85 -19.00
N CYS A 1041 -5.47 27.77 -19.76
CA CYS A 1041 -6.44 26.70 -19.57
C CYS A 1041 -6.20 25.96 -18.25
N PRO A 1042 -7.19 25.87 -17.34
CA PRO A 1042 -7.04 25.08 -16.15
C PRO A 1042 -7.05 23.59 -16.48
N VAL A 1043 -6.26 22.80 -15.74
CA VAL A 1043 -6.23 21.33 -15.86
C VAL A 1043 -7.62 20.69 -15.69
N SER A 1044 -8.50 21.31 -14.89
CA SER A 1044 -9.89 20.84 -14.70
C SER A 1044 -10.72 20.94 -15.98
N TYR A 1045 -10.53 22.00 -16.79
CA TYR A 1045 -11.17 22.14 -18.10
C TYR A 1045 -10.67 21.05 -19.05
N VAL A 1046 -9.36 20.85 -19.13
CA VAL A 1046 -8.76 19.79 -19.96
C VAL A 1046 -9.33 18.41 -19.59
N LYS A 1047 -9.36 18.08 -18.28
CA LYS A 1047 -9.96 16.83 -17.78
C LYS A 1047 -11.42 16.67 -18.21
N ARG A 1048 -12.20 17.76 -18.17
CA ARG A 1048 -13.61 17.75 -18.58
C ARG A 1048 -13.74 17.46 -20.08
N GLN A 1049 -12.94 18.11 -20.92
CA GLN A 1049 -12.98 17.88 -22.37
C GLN A 1049 -12.60 16.44 -22.73
N ILE A 1050 -11.51 15.90 -22.18
CA ILE A 1050 -11.13 14.49 -22.41
C ILE A 1050 -12.24 13.54 -21.94
N ARG A 1051 -12.89 13.85 -20.81
CA ARG A 1051 -14.00 13.04 -20.30
C ARG A 1051 -15.19 13.06 -21.23
N LEU A 1052 -15.49 14.18 -21.88
CA LEU A 1052 -16.56 14.26 -22.88
C LEU A 1052 -16.24 13.37 -24.09
N GLU A 1053 -15.04 13.49 -24.67
CA GLU A 1053 -14.59 12.60 -25.77
C GLU A 1053 -14.66 11.11 -25.37
N SER A 1054 -14.30 10.80 -24.13
CA SER A 1054 -14.35 9.43 -23.58
C SER A 1054 -15.78 8.92 -23.41
N LEU A 1055 -16.71 9.80 -23.04
CA LEU A 1055 -18.14 9.50 -22.95
C LEU A 1055 -18.76 9.30 -24.33
N ASP A 1056 -18.33 10.08 -25.33
CA ASP A 1056 -18.80 9.96 -26.72
C ASP A 1056 -18.33 8.63 -27.33
N GLU A 1057 -17.06 8.25 -27.15
CA GLU A 1057 -16.56 6.94 -27.58
C GLU A 1057 -17.26 5.80 -26.83
N TRP A 1058 -17.57 5.98 -25.54
CA TRP A 1058 -18.36 4.99 -24.81
C TRP A 1058 -19.79 4.89 -25.35
N ASN A 1059 -20.43 6.01 -25.64
CA ASN A 1059 -21.78 6.05 -26.21
C ASN A 1059 -21.84 5.35 -27.57
N ARG A 1060 -20.84 5.60 -28.44
CA ARG A 1060 -20.69 4.92 -29.72
C ARG A 1060 -20.61 3.39 -29.54
N ARG A 1061 -19.73 2.89 -28.66
CA ARG A 1061 -19.61 1.45 -28.38
C ARG A 1061 -20.87 0.84 -27.74
N TYR A 1062 -21.53 1.60 -26.88
CA TYR A 1062 -22.75 1.18 -26.22
C TYR A 1062 -23.91 1.03 -27.22
N THR A 1063 -24.11 2.02 -28.07
CA THR A 1063 -25.19 2.06 -29.08
C THR A 1063 -24.99 1.02 -30.17
N GLU A 1064 -23.78 0.90 -30.74
CA GLU A 1064 -23.43 -0.09 -31.76
C GLU A 1064 -23.39 -1.53 -31.24
N GLY A 1065 -23.14 -1.74 -29.94
CA GLY A 1065 -22.98 -3.08 -29.38
C GLY A 1065 -24.29 -3.86 -29.31
N GLU A 1066 -24.25 -5.17 -29.59
CA GLU A 1066 -25.45 -6.05 -29.64
C GLU A 1066 -26.07 -6.38 -28.26
N THR A 1067 -25.41 -5.99 -27.17
CA THR A 1067 -25.86 -6.32 -25.80
C THR A 1067 -26.62 -5.16 -25.15
N ALA A 1068 -27.18 -5.40 -23.95
CA ALA A 1068 -27.90 -4.40 -23.16
C ALA A 1068 -29.23 -3.93 -23.76
N SER A 1069 -29.90 -4.77 -24.58
CA SER A 1069 -31.16 -4.44 -25.28
C SER A 1069 -32.22 -3.83 -24.38
N THR A 1070 -32.55 -4.45 -23.24
CA THR A 1070 -33.51 -3.89 -22.28
C THR A 1070 -33.01 -2.56 -21.70
N THR A 1071 -31.74 -2.49 -21.31
CA THR A 1071 -31.16 -1.27 -20.73
C THR A 1071 -31.21 -0.09 -21.70
N LYS A 1072 -31.04 -0.33 -23.00
CA LYS A 1072 -31.14 0.71 -24.06
C LYS A 1072 -32.52 1.33 -24.17
N ILE A 1073 -33.59 0.62 -23.77
CA ILE A 1073 -34.94 1.17 -23.74
C ILE A 1073 -35.07 2.23 -22.64
N PHE A 1074 -34.42 2.00 -21.49
CA PHE A 1074 -34.37 2.95 -20.39
C PHE A 1074 -33.35 4.07 -20.62
N PHE A 1075 -32.24 3.75 -21.30
CA PHE A 1075 -31.08 4.61 -21.49
C PHE A 1075 -30.48 4.42 -22.89
N PRO A 1076 -31.08 4.99 -23.94
CA PRO A 1076 -30.57 4.85 -25.30
C PRO A 1076 -29.24 5.58 -25.50
N ASP A 1077 -29.00 6.65 -24.73
CA ASP A 1077 -27.81 7.48 -24.76
C ASP A 1077 -26.99 7.33 -23.46
N ALA A 1078 -25.76 6.85 -23.60
CA ALA A 1078 -24.87 6.60 -22.47
C ALA A 1078 -24.33 7.88 -21.81
N VAL A 1079 -24.20 8.98 -22.56
CA VAL A 1079 -23.77 10.28 -22.05
C VAL A 1079 -24.84 10.85 -21.13
N LYS A 1080 -26.10 10.87 -21.58
CA LYS A 1080 -27.24 11.28 -20.74
C LYS A 1080 -27.38 10.39 -19.51
N ALA A 1081 -27.32 9.07 -19.71
CA ALA A 1081 -27.41 8.10 -18.63
C ALA A 1081 -26.35 8.31 -17.54
N TYR A 1082 -25.11 8.68 -17.92
CA TYR A 1082 -24.03 8.96 -16.97
C TYR A 1082 -24.37 10.06 -15.95
N HIS A 1083 -25.19 11.04 -16.35
CA HIS A 1083 -25.67 12.13 -15.49
C HIS A 1083 -26.90 11.74 -14.65
N ILE A 1084 -27.72 10.82 -15.15
CA ILE A 1084 -28.98 10.41 -14.52
C ILE A 1084 -28.76 9.33 -13.47
N ILE A 1085 -27.89 8.36 -13.74
CA ILE A 1085 -27.70 7.16 -12.91
C ILE A 1085 -27.23 7.51 -11.50
N LYS A 1086 -26.45 8.60 -11.33
CA LYS A 1086 -26.03 9.12 -10.02
C LYS A 1086 -27.20 9.66 -9.18
N LYS A 1087 -28.36 9.89 -9.79
CA LYS A 1087 -29.59 10.38 -9.15
C LYS A 1087 -30.59 9.25 -8.86
N ILE A 1088 -30.25 8.00 -9.16
CA ILE A 1088 -31.10 6.83 -8.98
C ILE A 1088 -30.48 5.92 -7.92
N ASP A 1089 -31.28 5.50 -6.94
CA ASP A 1089 -30.87 4.49 -5.98
C ASP A 1089 -30.89 3.09 -6.62
N MET A 1090 -29.71 2.55 -6.87
CA MET A 1090 -29.50 1.26 -7.56
C MET A 1090 -29.62 0.08 -6.60
N ASP A 1091 -30.85 -0.20 -6.17
CA ASP A 1091 -31.18 -1.43 -5.45
C ASP A 1091 -31.29 -2.66 -6.38
N PRO A 1092 -31.21 -3.90 -5.85
CA PRO A 1092 -31.30 -5.10 -6.68
C PRO A 1092 -32.58 -5.24 -7.52
N MET A 1093 -33.69 -4.61 -7.12
CA MET A 1093 -34.94 -4.63 -7.89
C MET A 1093 -34.89 -3.65 -9.07
N THR A 1094 -34.35 -2.45 -8.83
CA THR A 1094 -34.11 -1.43 -9.86
C THR A 1094 -33.23 -1.98 -10.98
N VAL A 1095 -32.20 -2.72 -10.60
CA VAL A 1095 -31.27 -3.35 -11.54
C VAL A 1095 -31.95 -4.47 -12.33
N GLN A 1096 -32.83 -5.26 -11.72
CA GLN A 1096 -33.65 -6.23 -12.46
C GLN A 1096 -34.55 -5.55 -13.48
N ILE A 1097 -35.19 -4.44 -13.11
CA ILE A 1097 -36.05 -3.66 -14.01
C ILE A 1097 -35.25 -3.13 -15.22
N MET A 1098 -34.11 -2.49 -14.96
CA MET A 1098 -33.31 -1.84 -16.01
C MET A 1098 -32.50 -2.81 -16.88
N THR A 1099 -32.38 -4.07 -16.47
CA THR A 1099 -31.66 -5.09 -17.24
C THR A 1099 -32.60 -6.13 -17.85
N GLY A 1100 -33.78 -6.35 -17.27
CA GLY A 1100 -34.65 -7.48 -17.59
C GLY A 1100 -34.13 -8.82 -17.03
N HIS A 1101 -33.01 -8.83 -16.30
CA HIS A 1101 -32.42 -10.04 -15.73
C HIS A 1101 -32.89 -10.19 -14.28
N GLY A 1102 -33.93 -11.01 -14.05
CA GLY A 1102 -34.57 -11.13 -12.74
C GLY A 1102 -35.65 -12.20 -12.69
N GLY A 1103 -36.54 -12.16 -11.71
CA GLY A 1103 -37.62 -13.14 -11.55
C GLY A 1103 -38.78 -13.02 -12.56
N PHE A 1104 -38.50 -12.69 -13.82
CA PHE A 1104 -39.49 -12.60 -14.91
C PHE A 1104 -39.57 -13.94 -15.66
N SER A 1105 -40.75 -14.36 -16.13
CA SER A 1105 -40.92 -15.70 -16.73
C SER A 1105 -40.04 -15.92 -17.95
N GLU A 1106 -39.88 -14.91 -18.82
CA GLU A 1106 -38.97 -14.99 -19.98
C GLU A 1106 -37.53 -15.31 -19.56
N TYR A 1107 -37.04 -14.61 -18.53
CA TYR A 1107 -35.69 -14.80 -18.03
C TYR A 1107 -35.53 -16.16 -17.32
N LEU A 1108 -36.49 -16.54 -16.47
CA LEU A 1108 -36.45 -17.82 -15.74
C LEU A 1108 -36.53 -19.02 -16.67
N HIS A 1109 -37.34 -18.93 -17.74
CA HIS A 1109 -37.45 -19.96 -18.77
C HIS A 1109 -36.13 -20.18 -19.50
N ARG A 1110 -35.42 -19.10 -19.86
CA ARG A 1110 -34.08 -19.18 -20.47
C ARG A 1110 -33.08 -20.00 -19.64
N PHE A 1111 -33.24 -20.05 -18.33
CA PHE A 1111 -32.40 -20.85 -17.41
C PHE A 1111 -33.05 -22.16 -16.95
N LYS A 1112 -34.14 -22.58 -17.59
CA LYS A 1112 -34.90 -23.80 -17.25
C LYS A 1112 -35.41 -23.83 -15.81
N CYS A 1113 -35.62 -22.65 -15.21
CA CYS A 1113 -36.28 -22.53 -13.90
C CYS A 1113 -37.81 -22.46 -14.04
N LYS A 1114 -38.33 -22.28 -15.26
CA LYS A 1114 -39.76 -22.26 -15.58
C LYS A 1114 -39.99 -22.89 -16.96
N GLU A 1115 -41.09 -23.61 -17.12
CA GLU A 1115 -41.39 -24.36 -18.36
C GLU A 1115 -41.77 -23.46 -19.54
N SER A 1116 -42.39 -22.30 -19.28
CA SER A 1116 -42.84 -21.37 -20.32
C SER A 1116 -42.38 -19.92 -20.03
N PRO A 1117 -42.00 -19.15 -21.07
CA PRO A 1117 -41.71 -17.73 -20.94
C PRO A 1117 -42.97 -16.85 -20.92
N ALA A 1118 -44.15 -17.43 -21.16
CA ALA A 1118 -45.40 -16.71 -21.36
C ALA A 1118 -45.87 -15.92 -20.13
N CYS A 1119 -46.56 -14.82 -20.38
CA CYS A 1119 -47.25 -14.04 -19.37
C CYS A 1119 -48.62 -14.65 -19.05
N ALA A 1120 -49.05 -14.51 -17.80
CA ALA A 1120 -50.38 -14.97 -17.36
C ALA A 1120 -51.54 -14.24 -18.07
N CYS A 1121 -51.30 -13.08 -18.70
CA CYS A 1121 -52.35 -12.37 -19.43
C CYS A 1121 -52.61 -12.94 -20.82
N ASP A 1122 -51.60 -13.53 -21.45
CA ASP A 1122 -51.62 -13.97 -22.84
C ASP A 1122 -50.49 -14.99 -23.09
N PRO A 1123 -50.82 -16.25 -23.42
CA PRO A 1123 -49.83 -17.29 -23.73
C PRO A 1123 -48.89 -16.96 -24.90
N THR A 1124 -49.27 -16.05 -25.81
CA THR A 1124 -48.47 -15.64 -26.97
C THR A 1124 -47.45 -14.54 -26.65
N LYS A 1125 -47.59 -13.88 -25.50
CA LYS A 1125 -46.67 -12.81 -25.07
C LYS A 1125 -45.71 -13.30 -24.00
N ASN A 1126 -44.41 -13.04 -24.18
CA ASN A 1126 -43.41 -13.31 -23.16
C ASN A 1126 -43.54 -12.33 -21.98
N GLU A 1127 -43.43 -12.84 -20.75
CA GLU A 1127 -43.37 -11.98 -19.58
C GLU A 1127 -41.98 -11.38 -19.39
N ASN A 1128 -41.81 -10.17 -19.91
CA ASN A 1128 -40.64 -9.33 -19.69
C ASN A 1128 -41.04 -8.00 -19.06
N ILE A 1129 -40.05 -7.28 -18.53
CA ILE A 1129 -40.29 -6.02 -17.81
C ILE A 1129 -40.99 -4.95 -18.65
N ILE A 1130 -40.71 -4.88 -19.96
CA ILE A 1130 -41.32 -3.87 -20.83
C ILE A 1130 -42.80 -4.20 -21.01
N HIS A 1131 -43.12 -5.42 -21.41
CA HIS A 1131 -44.51 -5.86 -21.56
C HIS A 1131 -45.35 -5.58 -20.30
N VAL A 1132 -44.82 -5.92 -19.11
CA VAL A 1132 -45.59 -5.77 -17.86
C VAL A 1132 -45.79 -4.33 -17.40
N ILE A 1133 -44.96 -3.38 -17.83
CA ILE A 1133 -45.12 -1.96 -17.48
C ILE A 1133 -45.80 -1.14 -18.59
N THR A 1134 -45.85 -1.63 -19.83
CA THR A 1134 -46.40 -0.88 -20.98
C THR A 1134 -47.69 -1.47 -21.55
N GLU A 1135 -47.89 -2.79 -21.49
CA GLU A 1135 -48.93 -3.46 -22.29
C GLU A 1135 -49.79 -4.46 -21.52
N CYS A 1136 -49.32 -5.01 -20.40
CA CYS A 1136 -49.98 -6.13 -19.75
C CYS A 1136 -51.35 -5.75 -19.15
N PRO A 1137 -52.45 -6.38 -19.59
CA PRO A 1137 -53.80 -6.09 -19.08
C PRO A 1137 -53.96 -6.31 -17.58
N ILE A 1138 -53.21 -7.26 -16.99
CA ILE A 1138 -53.24 -7.56 -15.54
C ILE A 1138 -52.89 -6.32 -14.71
N TYR A 1139 -52.04 -5.43 -15.23
CA TYR A 1139 -51.57 -4.23 -14.52
C TYR A 1139 -52.11 -2.93 -15.14
N ALA A 1140 -53.18 -3.01 -15.96
CA ALA A 1140 -53.75 -1.86 -16.66
C ALA A 1140 -54.27 -0.78 -15.70
N SER A 1141 -54.86 -1.19 -14.56
CA SER A 1141 -55.32 -0.27 -13.52
C SER A 1141 -54.16 0.54 -12.92
N GLU A 1142 -53.10 -0.14 -12.44
CA GLU A 1142 -51.95 0.57 -11.92
C GLU A 1142 -51.21 1.41 -12.98
N LYS A 1143 -51.27 0.99 -14.26
CA LYS A 1143 -50.73 1.75 -15.38
C LYS A 1143 -51.52 3.06 -15.57
N CYS A 1144 -52.85 2.99 -15.59
CA CYS A 1144 -53.72 4.16 -15.73
C CYS A 1144 -53.45 5.17 -14.60
N ASP A 1145 -53.38 4.69 -13.35
CA ASP A 1145 -53.09 5.53 -12.17
C ASP A 1145 -51.77 6.31 -12.33
N ILE A 1146 -50.70 5.63 -12.79
CA ILE A 1146 -49.40 6.28 -12.97
C ILE A 1146 -49.40 7.21 -14.20
N GLU A 1147 -50.06 6.85 -15.30
CA GLU A 1147 -50.17 7.72 -16.49
C GLU A 1147 -50.86 9.04 -16.15
N ILE A 1148 -51.93 8.99 -15.34
CA ILE A 1148 -52.62 10.18 -14.80
C ILE A 1148 -51.67 10.98 -13.90
N ALA A 1149 -50.97 10.31 -12.97
CA ALA A 1149 -50.06 10.97 -12.03
C ALA A 1149 -48.80 11.59 -12.68
N LEU A 1150 -48.41 11.10 -13.86
CA LEU A 1150 -47.31 11.60 -14.68
C LEU A 1150 -47.76 12.61 -15.74
N ASN A 1151 -49.06 12.62 -16.08
CA ASN A 1151 -49.62 13.30 -17.25
C ASN A 1151 -48.96 12.89 -18.58
N VAL A 1152 -48.61 11.61 -18.72
CA VAL A 1152 -47.93 11.03 -19.89
C VAL A 1152 -48.39 9.59 -20.07
N LYS A 1153 -48.77 9.19 -21.30
CA LYS A 1153 -49.03 7.78 -21.64
C LYS A 1153 -47.72 7.00 -21.68
N ILE A 1154 -47.65 5.86 -21.00
CA ILE A 1154 -46.45 5.03 -20.94
C ILE A 1154 -46.45 4.06 -22.12
N SER A 1155 -45.39 4.14 -22.93
CA SER A 1155 -45.12 3.29 -24.08
C SER A 1155 -43.66 2.86 -24.07
N LYS A 1156 -43.27 1.87 -24.87
CA LYS A 1156 -41.88 1.43 -24.97
C LYS A 1156 -40.98 2.56 -25.51
N GLU A 1157 -41.53 3.38 -26.39
CA GLU A 1157 -40.82 4.43 -27.13
C GLU A 1157 -40.46 5.60 -26.22
N ASN A 1158 -41.24 5.90 -25.17
CA ASN A 1158 -41.03 7.08 -24.32
C ASN A 1158 -40.58 6.78 -22.88
N VAL A 1159 -40.26 5.52 -22.53
CA VAL A 1159 -39.73 5.16 -21.20
C VAL A 1159 -38.48 5.98 -20.86
N HIS A 1160 -37.59 6.21 -21.83
CA HIS A 1160 -36.37 6.97 -21.64
C HIS A 1160 -36.68 8.43 -21.25
N ASP A 1161 -37.57 9.12 -21.95
CA ASP A 1161 -37.99 10.51 -21.64
C ASP A 1161 -38.55 10.64 -20.22
N ILE A 1162 -39.37 9.66 -19.80
CA ILE A 1162 -39.95 9.61 -18.45
C ILE A 1162 -38.87 9.49 -17.37
N ILE A 1163 -37.75 8.83 -17.66
CA ILE A 1163 -36.63 8.64 -16.72
C ILE A 1163 -35.68 9.84 -16.72
N GLU A 1164 -35.49 10.51 -17.86
CA GLU A 1164 -34.69 11.71 -17.96
C GLU A 1164 -35.28 12.86 -17.10
N ASN A 1165 -36.61 12.98 -17.08
CA ASN A 1165 -37.30 14.02 -16.33
C ASN A 1165 -37.37 13.73 -14.81
N LYS A 1166 -36.87 14.68 -14.00
CA LYS A 1166 -36.83 14.58 -12.53
C LYS A 1166 -38.21 14.41 -11.90
N HIS A 1167 -39.24 15.07 -12.42
CA HIS A 1167 -40.58 15.09 -11.82
C HIS A 1167 -41.33 13.77 -12.03
N THR A 1168 -41.01 13.05 -13.11
CA THR A 1168 -41.66 11.81 -13.51
C THR A 1168 -40.90 10.57 -13.03
N ARG A 1169 -39.56 10.61 -13.06
CA ARG A 1169 -38.68 9.45 -12.78
C ARG A 1169 -39.00 8.73 -11.48
N ASP A 1170 -39.08 9.45 -10.36
CA ASP A 1170 -39.17 8.80 -9.04
C ASP A 1170 -40.54 8.12 -8.85
N LYS A 1171 -41.61 8.74 -9.35
CA LYS A 1171 -42.96 8.15 -9.38
C LYS A 1171 -42.99 6.91 -10.29
N PHE A 1172 -42.40 7.01 -11.49
CA PHE A 1172 -42.32 5.91 -12.45
C PHE A 1172 -41.53 4.72 -11.90
N LEU A 1173 -40.36 4.95 -11.30
CA LEU A 1173 -39.56 3.87 -10.69
C LEU A 1173 -40.30 3.20 -9.52
N LYS A 1174 -41.07 3.95 -8.74
CA LYS A 1174 -41.92 3.38 -7.67
C LYS A 1174 -42.99 2.46 -8.25
N TYR A 1175 -43.63 2.86 -9.35
CA TYR A 1175 -44.57 2.03 -10.10
C TYR A 1175 -43.91 0.74 -10.63
N CYS A 1176 -42.78 0.85 -11.33
CA CYS A 1176 -42.05 -0.32 -11.85
C CYS A 1176 -41.63 -1.28 -10.73
N LYS A 1177 -41.16 -0.77 -9.59
CA LYS A 1177 -40.80 -1.58 -8.41
C LYS A 1177 -42.01 -2.31 -7.82
N LYS A 1178 -43.18 -1.68 -7.79
CA LYS A 1178 -44.43 -2.31 -7.30
C LYS A 1178 -44.80 -3.51 -8.17
N ILE A 1179 -44.82 -3.34 -9.49
CA ILE A 1179 -45.13 -4.41 -10.44
C ILE A 1179 -44.08 -5.52 -10.39
N ALA A 1180 -42.79 -5.17 -10.48
CA ALA A 1180 -41.72 -6.14 -10.48
C ALA A 1180 -41.72 -7.00 -9.20
N ARG A 1181 -42.03 -6.44 -8.02
CA ARG A 1181 -42.20 -7.22 -6.78
C ARG A 1181 -43.36 -8.21 -6.85
N LYS A 1182 -44.51 -7.81 -7.39
CA LYS A 1182 -45.67 -8.71 -7.58
C LYS A 1182 -45.28 -9.91 -8.45
N ILE A 1183 -44.61 -9.65 -9.57
CA ILE A 1183 -44.17 -10.69 -10.52
C ILE A 1183 -43.13 -11.61 -9.89
N VAL A 1184 -42.08 -11.04 -9.29
CA VAL A 1184 -41.00 -11.81 -8.66
C VAL A 1184 -41.54 -12.69 -7.54
N ASN A 1185 -42.51 -12.20 -6.75
CA ASN A 1185 -43.13 -13.02 -5.71
C ASN A 1185 -44.06 -14.10 -6.26
N ARG A 1186 -44.76 -13.85 -7.37
CA ARG A 1186 -45.60 -14.86 -8.03
C ARG A 1186 -44.77 -15.96 -8.72
N ASN A 1187 -43.55 -15.62 -9.16
CA ASN A 1187 -42.65 -16.55 -9.83
C ASN A 1187 -41.62 -17.21 -8.88
N LYS A 1188 -41.62 -16.87 -7.58
CA LYS A 1188 -40.91 -17.61 -6.52
C LYS A 1188 -41.75 -18.80 -6.12
#